data_AF-A0A7D6E6Z3-F1
#
_entry.id   AF-A0A7D6E6Z3-F1
#
_cell.length_a   1.000
_cell.length_b   1.000
_cell.length_c   1.000
_cell.angle_alpha   90.00
_cell.angle_beta   90.00
_cell.angle_gamma   90.00
#
_symmetry.space_group_name_H-M   'P 1'
#
loop_
_entity.id
_entity.type
_entity.pdbx_description
1 polymer ?
#
loop_
_entity_poly.entity_id
_entity_poly.type
_entity_poly.pdbx_seq_one_letter_code
_entity_poly.pdbx_strand_id
1 'polypeptide(L)'
;MTTRVLVVGPAPAQAASRGGMATVIKLMTAHPNPRISITMVPTYIEGSFWYRRWVGLSGMVRATWLVLRGRADILHVHLAHGGSVLRKAVPMAAARLAKVPTVVHAHSYDFGGWFDGLPAAVQPMVRRALAADRWLVLGSRHLQEYAGRLGLAEHQIGVLNNAVPIPSQAIVQSDVDRLHAVSLGRLGVRKGSYDLIDAVGKLDPSLRGRLSLTLAGDGDVEEVRAAVQAAGLSETIHVAGWLDPAARDLLLCSAHIFVLPSYDEGLPMALLEAMAYGLAPVATPVGSIGDAITDRVNGLLVEPGRPGEIAAALTELLKDDTLRAELARAARGRASDFGLQRWYDRLDQEWADVRCLRTSQRGGATVSVKELLVQSDAANWAAKYVTVRNVGRVFGRTAMTMATEALWRRRLRQDRAMSVADHFATRGATVLDVGASWGLFSYHLARRVGKTGQLCSFEPHPDNAPMLRKLDQALPHVHFQQAAVSDEAGAAQLLVPRQRNRQVTAQGSLAHGFDGQGVDVLKIDVPLVRLDDVLAPDARVDFVKIDVEGHEMSVLHGGSETLRRCRPAILIEIEQRHLSAPIAEVFAFIEALGYHLFYVTESGLRPIAEFDVHRDQLAMVNSGEFHPFAMPKGYVHDFCAVRSPELVDGFRS
;
A
#
# COMPACT_ATOMS: atom_id res chain seq x y z
N MET A 1 25.65 -17.16 -19.46
CA MET A 1 24.20 -17.28 -19.19
C MET A 1 23.82 -16.29 -18.12
N THR A 2 22.75 -15.52 -18.33
CA THR A 2 22.23 -14.55 -17.34
C THR A 2 21.47 -15.29 -16.24
N THR A 3 21.76 -14.99 -14.96
CA THR A 3 21.04 -15.52 -13.79
C THR A 3 19.78 -14.70 -13.55
N ARG A 4 18.60 -15.31 -13.53
CA ARG A 4 17.33 -14.63 -13.27
C ARG A 4 16.96 -14.78 -11.80
N VAL A 5 16.98 -13.69 -11.05
CA VAL A 5 16.61 -13.67 -9.63
C VAL A 5 15.24 -13.02 -9.46
N LEU A 6 14.31 -13.75 -8.85
CA LEU A 6 13.00 -13.23 -8.49
C LEU A 6 13.02 -12.79 -7.04
N VAL A 7 12.87 -11.49 -6.81
CA VAL A 7 12.86 -10.88 -5.46
C VAL A 7 11.43 -10.65 -5.00
N VAL A 8 11.10 -11.07 -3.79
CA VAL A 8 9.76 -10.95 -3.18
C VAL A 8 9.86 -10.23 -1.84
N GLY A 9 9.22 -9.07 -1.71
CA GLY A 9 9.30 -8.24 -0.50
C GLY A 9 8.33 -7.05 -0.52
N PRO A 10 8.43 -6.07 0.40
CA PRO A 10 7.76 -4.78 0.24
C PRO A 10 8.23 -4.09 -1.04
N ALA A 11 7.40 -3.22 -1.61
CA ALA A 11 7.78 -2.44 -2.79
C ALA A 11 9.08 -1.65 -2.53
N PRO A 12 9.93 -1.44 -3.56
CA PRO A 12 11.16 -0.66 -3.41
C PRO A 12 10.88 0.73 -2.85
N ALA A 13 11.83 1.31 -2.12
CA ALA A 13 11.65 2.61 -1.48
C ALA A 13 11.26 3.70 -2.49
N GLN A 14 10.05 4.21 -2.35
CA GLN A 14 9.41 5.26 -3.15
C GLN A 14 8.38 5.97 -2.25
N ALA A 15 7.74 7.03 -2.71
CA ALA A 15 6.74 7.77 -1.93
C ALA A 15 5.63 6.87 -1.31
N ALA A 16 5.36 5.70 -1.90
CA ALA A 16 4.35 4.73 -1.46
C ALA A 16 4.91 3.50 -0.70
N SER A 17 6.22 3.37 -0.47
CA SER A 17 6.79 2.24 0.28
C SER A 17 7.99 2.71 1.08
N ARG A 18 7.85 2.68 2.41
CA ARG A 18 8.80 3.29 3.35
C ARG A 18 9.51 2.21 4.18
N GLY A 19 10.63 2.60 4.79
CA GLY A 19 11.37 1.79 5.77
C GLY A 19 12.54 0.97 5.21
N GLY A 20 13.31 0.38 6.12
CA GLY A 20 14.62 -0.23 5.81
C GLY A 20 14.58 -1.34 4.75
N MET A 21 13.60 -2.25 4.80
CA MET A 21 13.46 -3.31 3.78
C MET A 21 13.21 -2.75 2.37
N ALA A 22 12.43 -1.67 2.26
CA ALA A 22 12.16 -1.03 0.98
C ALA A 22 13.44 -0.43 0.39
N THR A 23 14.30 0.15 1.24
CA THR A 23 15.62 0.68 0.84
C THR A 23 16.55 -0.45 0.39
N VAL A 24 16.65 -1.55 1.16
CA VAL A 24 17.45 -2.74 0.79
C VAL A 24 17.03 -3.27 -0.57
N ILE A 25 15.72 -3.42 -0.82
CA ILE A 25 15.22 -3.90 -2.11
C ILE A 25 15.54 -2.90 -3.23
N LYS A 26 15.42 -1.58 -2.99
CA LYS A 26 15.80 -0.56 -3.98
C LYS A 26 17.28 -0.73 -4.38
N LEU A 27 18.17 -0.85 -3.40
CA LEU A 27 19.60 -1.08 -3.63
C LEU A 27 19.82 -2.41 -4.38
N MET A 28 19.15 -3.49 -3.96
CA MET A 28 19.26 -4.79 -4.62
C MET A 28 18.81 -4.72 -6.08
N THR A 29 17.72 -4.03 -6.40
CA THR A 29 17.23 -3.90 -7.78
C THR A 29 18.12 -3.05 -8.67
N ALA A 30 19.01 -2.23 -8.08
CA ALA A 30 20.01 -1.43 -8.78
C ALA A 30 21.33 -2.18 -8.99
N HIS A 31 21.33 -3.52 -8.87
CA HIS A 31 22.51 -4.35 -9.01
C HIS A 31 23.27 -4.08 -10.32
N PRO A 32 24.59 -3.81 -10.28
CA PRO A 32 25.34 -3.37 -11.46
C PRO A 32 25.72 -4.52 -12.40
N ASN A 33 25.74 -5.77 -11.91
CA ASN A 33 26.18 -6.92 -12.71
C ASN A 33 25.20 -7.26 -13.85
N PRO A 34 25.57 -7.08 -15.14
CA PRO A 34 24.67 -7.34 -16.28
C PRO A 34 24.36 -8.83 -16.50
N ARG A 35 25.12 -9.73 -15.86
CA ARG A 35 24.85 -11.17 -15.88
C ARG A 35 23.73 -11.57 -14.92
N ILE A 36 23.16 -10.63 -14.18
CA ILE A 36 22.07 -10.86 -13.24
C ILE A 36 20.87 -10.03 -13.66
N SER A 37 19.74 -10.71 -13.84
CA SER A 37 18.46 -10.08 -14.15
C SER A 37 17.54 -10.22 -12.96
N ILE A 38 17.21 -9.10 -12.32
CA ILE A 38 16.36 -9.06 -11.12
C ILE A 38 14.95 -8.69 -11.51
N THR A 39 13.99 -9.54 -11.16
CA THR A 39 12.56 -9.22 -11.22
C THR A 39 12.03 -9.03 -9.81
N MET A 40 11.64 -7.81 -9.46
CA MET A 40 11.04 -7.52 -8.15
C MET A 40 9.51 -7.66 -8.21
N VAL A 41 8.94 -8.39 -7.25
CA VAL A 41 7.50 -8.52 -7.05
C VAL A 41 7.08 -7.98 -5.68
N PRO A 42 6.33 -6.87 -5.63
CA PRO A 42 5.87 -6.30 -4.37
C PRO A 42 4.77 -7.14 -3.75
N THR A 43 4.90 -7.37 -2.45
CA THR A 43 3.94 -8.10 -1.60
C THR A 43 3.42 -7.25 -0.44
N TYR A 44 3.88 -6.01 -0.37
CA TYR A 44 3.42 -4.99 0.56
C TYR A 44 3.71 -3.62 -0.04
N ILE A 45 2.83 -2.67 0.23
CA ILE A 45 2.98 -1.25 -0.09
C ILE A 45 2.26 -0.50 1.02
N GLU A 46 2.55 0.80 1.19
CA GLU A 46 1.70 1.66 1.99
C GLU A 46 0.50 2.13 1.19
N GLY A 47 -0.60 2.44 1.88
CA GLY A 47 -1.86 2.83 1.25
C GLY A 47 -3.05 2.28 2.02
N SER A 48 -4.25 2.37 1.46
CA SER A 48 -5.48 1.88 2.11
C SER A 48 -5.43 0.39 2.41
N PHE A 49 -6.17 -0.06 3.42
CA PHE A 49 -6.23 -1.48 3.82
C PHE A 49 -6.46 -2.40 2.61
N TRP A 50 -7.41 -2.07 1.75
CA TRP A 50 -7.74 -2.85 0.55
C TRP A 50 -6.61 -2.87 -0.48
N TYR A 51 -5.94 -1.74 -0.70
CA TYR A 51 -4.81 -1.69 -1.63
C TYR A 51 -3.63 -2.51 -1.13
N ARG A 52 -3.30 -2.43 0.17
CA ARG A 52 -2.27 -3.27 0.80
C ARG A 52 -2.59 -4.76 0.68
N ARG A 53 -3.86 -5.13 0.92
CA ARG A 53 -4.32 -6.52 0.79
C ARG A 53 -4.25 -7.02 -0.66
N TRP A 54 -4.65 -6.19 -1.61
CA TRP A 54 -4.58 -6.50 -3.04
C TRP A 54 -3.15 -6.68 -3.55
N VAL A 55 -2.24 -5.75 -3.23
CA VAL A 55 -0.81 -5.87 -3.58
C VAL A 55 -0.21 -7.12 -2.94
N GLY A 56 -0.51 -7.37 -1.66
CA GLY A 56 -0.07 -8.58 -0.99
C GLY A 56 -0.51 -9.86 -1.71
N LEU A 57 -1.80 -9.99 -2.02
CA LEU A 57 -2.33 -11.19 -2.68
C LEU A 57 -1.82 -11.32 -4.13
N SER A 58 -1.94 -10.26 -4.93
CA SER A 58 -1.53 -10.28 -6.35
C SER A 58 -0.02 -10.47 -6.53
N GLY A 59 0.78 -9.96 -5.59
CA GLY A 59 2.20 -10.16 -5.48
C GLY A 59 2.55 -11.63 -5.25
N MET A 60 1.93 -12.27 -4.25
CA MET A 60 2.17 -13.70 -3.99
C MET A 60 1.91 -14.55 -5.22
N VAL A 61 0.82 -14.26 -5.91
CA VAL A 61 0.35 -15.02 -7.07
C VAL A 61 1.26 -14.84 -8.26
N ARG A 62 1.72 -13.60 -8.49
CA ARG A 62 2.70 -13.30 -9.53
C ARG A 62 4.00 -14.04 -9.26
N ALA A 63 4.50 -14.01 -8.03
CA ALA A 63 5.74 -14.67 -7.66
C ALA A 63 5.63 -16.19 -7.86
N THR A 64 4.58 -16.82 -7.33
CA THR A 64 4.27 -18.25 -7.52
C THR A 64 4.21 -18.62 -9.00
N TRP A 65 3.52 -17.82 -9.82
CA TRP A 65 3.41 -18.07 -11.26
C TRP A 65 4.76 -18.00 -11.99
N LEU A 66 5.57 -16.97 -11.69
CA LEU A 66 6.90 -16.80 -12.30
C LEU A 66 7.81 -17.99 -11.98
N VAL A 67 7.78 -18.45 -10.72
CA VAL A 67 8.53 -19.63 -10.28
C VAL A 67 8.08 -20.88 -11.02
N LEU A 68 6.77 -21.20 -11.01
CA LEU A 68 6.24 -22.41 -11.64
C LEU A 68 6.43 -22.43 -13.18
N ARG A 69 6.54 -21.27 -13.82
CA ARG A 69 6.82 -21.14 -15.26
C ARG A 69 8.31 -21.14 -15.62
N GLY A 70 9.20 -21.40 -14.66
CA GLY A 70 10.65 -21.42 -14.90
C GLY A 70 11.21 -20.06 -15.33
N ARG A 71 10.55 -18.97 -14.90
CA ARG A 71 10.98 -17.58 -15.17
C ARG A 71 11.96 -17.05 -14.11
N ALA A 72 12.32 -17.85 -13.13
CA ALA A 72 13.30 -17.55 -12.10
C ALA A 72 14.27 -18.72 -11.96
N ASP A 73 15.56 -18.41 -11.86
CA ASP A 73 16.62 -19.37 -11.51
C ASP A 73 16.86 -19.41 -10.01
N ILE A 74 16.48 -18.33 -9.29
CA ILE A 74 16.53 -18.22 -7.83
C ILE A 74 15.30 -17.42 -7.37
N LEU A 75 14.67 -17.85 -6.27
CA LEU A 75 13.68 -17.08 -5.53
C LEU A 75 14.32 -16.48 -4.28
N HIS A 76 14.46 -15.16 -4.21
CA HIS A 76 14.95 -14.43 -3.04
C HIS A 76 13.78 -13.75 -2.32
N VAL A 77 13.51 -14.13 -1.08
CA VAL A 77 12.39 -13.65 -0.28
C VAL A 77 12.88 -12.79 0.88
N HIS A 78 12.48 -11.51 0.93
CA HIS A 78 12.67 -10.65 2.10
C HIS A 78 11.56 -10.91 3.11
N LEU A 79 11.90 -11.38 4.31
CA LEU A 79 10.95 -11.84 5.31
C LEU A 79 10.96 -10.95 6.56
N ALA A 80 9.78 -10.49 6.96
CA ALA A 80 9.49 -10.05 8.32
C ALA A 80 8.69 -11.14 9.07
N HIS A 81 8.58 -11.05 10.40
CA HIS A 81 7.77 -11.95 11.22
C HIS A 81 6.24 -11.77 11.01
N GLY A 82 5.43 -12.60 11.68
CA GLY A 82 3.97 -12.50 11.67
C GLY A 82 3.32 -12.83 10.33
N GLY A 83 2.32 -12.04 9.91
CA GLY A 83 1.56 -12.28 8.67
C GLY A 83 2.39 -12.25 7.38
N SER A 84 3.66 -11.83 7.43
CA SER A 84 4.61 -11.96 6.32
C SER A 84 5.00 -13.42 6.05
N VAL A 85 5.11 -14.24 7.10
CA VAL A 85 5.47 -15.68 7.01
C VAL A 85 4.43 -16.46 6.21
N LEU A 86 3.15 -16.34 6.58
CA LEU A 86 2.06 -17.04 5.90
C LEU A 86 1.95 -16.65 4.43
N ARG A 87 2.11 -15.35 4.13
CA ARG A 87 2.08 -14.87 2.74
C ARG A 87 3.22 -15.48 1.93
N LYS A 88 4.45 -15.46 2.46
CA LYS A 88 5.66 -15.91 1.75
C LYS A 88 5.83 -17.42 1.63
N ALA A 89 5.14 -18.19 2.45
CA ALA A 89 5.09 -19.65 2.32
C ALA A 89 4.60 -20.12 0.94
N VAL A 90 3.71 -19.38 0.27
CA VAL A 90 3.09 -19.78 -1.01
C VAL A 90 4.10 -19.86 -2.18
N PRO A 91 4.84 -18.80 -2.54
CA PRO A 91 5.86 -18.88 -3.58
C PRO A 91 7.03 -19.79 -3.18
N MET A 92 7.35 -19.89 -1.88
CA MET A 92 8.38 -20.81 -1.39
C MET A 92 7.98 -22.27 -1.64
N ALA A 93 6.72 -22.64 -1.37
CA ALA A 93 6.20 -23.96 -1.71
C ALA A 93 6.27 -24.23 -3.23
N ALA A 94 5.88 -23.24 -4.06
CA ALA A 94 6.02 -23.35 -5.51
C ALA A 94 7.48 -23.52 -5.96
N ALA A 95 8.44 -22.88 -5.30
CA ALA A 95 9.86 -23.01 -5.61
C ALA A 95 10.39 -24.41 -5.28
N ARG A 96 9.95 -25.01 -4.16
CA ARG A 96 10.24 -26.41 -3.85
C ARG A 96 9.68 -27.35 -4.91
N LEU A 97 8.42 -27.15 -5.33
CA LEU A 97 7.78 -27.95 -6.38
C LEU A 97 8.49 -27.81 -7.74
N ALA A 98 8.82 -26.58 -8.15
CA ALA A 98 9.50 -26.29 -9.41
C ALA A 98 11.01 -26.57 -9.36
N LYS A 99 11.52 -27.09 -8.24
CA LYS A 99 12.96 -27.27 -7.99
C LYS A 99 13.78 -25.98 -8.23
N VAL A 100 13.19 -24.81 -7.99
CA VAL A 100 13.88 -23.51 -7.98
C VAL A 100 14.53 -23.28 -6.61
N PRO A 101 15.85 -23.00 -6.53
CA PRO A 101 16.52 -22.65 -5.29
C PRO A 101 15.94 -21.40 -4.60
N THR A 102 15.93 -21.41 -3.27
CA THR A 102 15.31 -20.39 -2.42
C THR A 102 16.30 -19.78 -1.44
N VAL A 103 16.33 -18.45 -1.42
CA VAL A 103 17.05 -17.63 -0.43
C VAL A 103 16.02 -16.85 0.38
N VAL A 104 16.08 -16.94 1.70
CA VAL A 104 15.26 -16.11 2.60
C VAL A 104 16.16 -15.13 3.32
N HIS A 105 15.90 -13.83 3.16
CA HIS A 105 16.61 -12.76 3.87
C HIS A 105 15.72 -12.20 4.97
N ALA A 106 16.10 -12.45 6.21
CA ALA A 106 15.34 -12.10 7.39
C ALA A 106 15.62 -10.65 7.83
N HIS A 107 14.56 -9.87 8.03
CA HIS A 107 14.60 -8.47 8.47
C HIS A 107 13.75 -8.21 9.71
N SER A 108 13.35 -9.28 10.42
CA SER A 108 12.65 -9.15 11.69
C SER A 108 13.53 -8.41 12.70
N TYR A 109 12.90 -7.56 13.51
CA TYR A 109 13.54 -7.02 14.72
C TYR A 109 13.44 -8.09 15.84
N ASP A 110 12.22 -8.57 16.12
CA ASP A 110 11.99 -9.64 17.10
C ASP A 110 11.43 -10.92 16.42
N PHE A 111 12.30 -11.81 15.93
CA PHE A 111 11.83 -13.10 15.39
C PHE A 111 11.65 -14.13 16.49
N GLY A 112 12.58 -14.19 17.44
CA GLY A 112 12.56 -15.14 18.53
C GLY A 112 11.32 -15.00 19.41
N GLY A 113 11.01 -13.80 19.90
CA GLY A 113 9.83 -13.53 20.70
C GLY A 113 8.53 -13.86 19.95
N TRP A 114 8.47 -13.52 18.65
CA TRP A 114 7.35 -13.91 17.81
C TRP A 114 7.22 -15.43 17.65
N PHE A 115 8.30 -16.15 17.34
CA PHE A 115 8.27 -17.59 17.07
C PHE A 115 8.00 -18.40 18.34
N ASP A 116 8.63 -18.03 19.45
CA ASP A 116 8.48 -18.70 20.74
C ASP A 116 7.10 -18.45 21.35
N GLY A 117 6.49 -17.29 21.05
CA GLY A 117 5.11 -16.98 21.40
C GLY A 117 4.06 -17.78 20.62
N LEU A 118 4.45 -18.52 19.56
CA LEU A 118 3.52 -19.40 18.85
C LEU A 118 3.25 -20.68 19.66
N PRO A 119 2.02 -21.23 19.61
CA PRO A 119 1.73 -22.52 20.21
C PRO A 119 2.71 -23.59 19.71
N ALA A 120 3.20 -24.45 20.61
CA ALA A 120 4.21 -25.48 20.28
C ALA A 120 3.78 -26.39 19.11
N ALA A 121 2.48 -26.65 18.95
CA ALA A 121 1.93 -27.41 17.83
C ALA A 121 2.03 -26.71 16.47
N VAL A 122 2.13 -25.37 16.44
CA VAL A 122 2.23 -24.54 15.22
C VAL A 122 3.67 -24.34 14.76
N GLN A 123 4.63 -24.35 15.70
CA GLN A 123 6.05 -24.13 15.39
C GLN A 123 6.61 -25.08 14.30
N PRO A 124 6.33 -26.40 14.30
CA PRO A 124 6.77 -27.30 13.22
C PRO A 124 6.18 -26.93 11.86
N MET A 125 4.92 -26.46 11.82
CA MET A 125 4.29 -26.01 10.59
C MET A 125 4.98 -24.77 10.04
N VAL A 126 5.34 -23.82 10.90
CA VAL A 126 6.11 -22.63 10.52
C VAL A 126 7.49 -23.01 9.99
N ARG A 127 8.23 -23.91 10.66
CA ARG A 127 9.52 -24.43 10.18
C ARG A 127 9.39 -25.00 8.77
N ARG A 128 8.39 -25.86 8.55
CA ARG A 128 8.13 -26.48 7.24
C ARG A 128 7.75 -25.46 6.17
N ALA A 129 6.92 -24.47 6.53
CA ALA A 129 6.54 -23.39 5.63
C ALA A 129 7.73 -22.52 5.21
N LEU A 130 8.68 -22.32 6.13
CA LEU A 130 9.86 -21.47 6.01
C LEU A 130 11.15 -22.20 5.53
N ALA A 131 11.10 -23.51 5.28
CA ALA A 131 12.27 -24.27 4.80
C ALA A 131 12.86 -23.68 3.51
N ALA A 132 14.11 -23.24 3.52
CA ALA A 132 14.77 -22.65 2.36
C ALA A 132 16.12 -23.30 2.13
N ASP A 133 16.66 -23.19 0.92
CA ASP A 133 18.00 -23.69 0.61
C ASP A 133 19.07 -22.83 1.31
N ARG A 134 18.78 -21.53 1.50
CA ARG A 134 19.64 -20.60 2.22
C ARG A 134 18.85 -19.55 2.98
N TRP A 135 19.30 -19.25 4.19
CA TRP A 135 18.86 -18.17 5.05
C TRP A 135 19.97 -17.13 5.16
N LEU A 136 19.60 -15.87 5.03
CA LEU A 136 20.46 -14.72 5.26
C LEU A 136 19.87 -13.91 6.41
N VAL A 137 20.70 -13.61 7.40
CA VAL A 137 20.34 -12.74 8.53
C VAL A 137 21.18 -11.47 8.52
N LEU A 138 20.71 -10.43 9.22
CA LEU A 138 21.34 -9.10 9.16
C LEU A 138 22.63 -8.97 9.96
N GLY A 139 22.97 -9.95 10.80
CA GLY A 139 24.18 -9.93 11.62
C GLY A 139 24.41 -11.23 12.36
N SER A 140 25.60 -11.33 12.93
CA SER A 140 26.17 -12.54 13.51
C SER A 140 25.31 -13.12 14.65
N ARG A 141 24.80 -12.25 15.53
CA ARG A 141 23.94 -12.62 16.67
C ARG A 141 22.65 -13.34 16.26
N HIS A 142 22.10 -13.01 15.09
CA HIS A 142 20.88 -13.65 14.59
C HIS A 142 21.13 -15.06 14.03
N LEU A 143 22.38 -15.46 13.76
CA LEU A 143 22.67 -16.79 13.21
C LEU A 143 22.17 -17.90 14.13
N GLN A 144 22.61 -17.88 15.39
CA GLN A 144 22.24 -18.92 16.37
C GLN A 144 20.75 -18.88 16.68
N GLU A 145 20.19 -17.67 16.81
CA GLU A 145 18.78 -17.45 17.09
C GLU A 145 17.88 -18.11 16.03
N TYR A 146 18.14 -17.83 14.75
CA TYR A 146 17.37 -18.37 13.64
C TYR A 146 17.69 -19.85 13.40
N ALA A 147 18.97 -20.25 13.45
CA ALA A 147 19.36 -21.63 13.23
C ALA A 147 18.71 -22.59 14.24
N GLY A 148 18.74 -22.24 15.53
CA GLY A 148 18.11 -23.05 16.58
C GLY A 148 16.60 -23.14 16.43
N ARG A 149 15.92 -22.01 16.21
CA ARG A 149 14.45 -21.98 16.11
C ARG A 149 13.92 -22.63 14.84
N LEU A 150 14.63 -22.49 13.72
CA LEU A 150 14.22 -23.05 12.43
C LEU A 150 14.79 -24.46 12.17
N GLY A 151 15.74 -24.92 12.99
CA GLY A 151 16.41 -26.21 12.81
C GLY A 151 17.30 -26.23 11.55
N LEU A 152 18.01 -25.14 11.27
CA LEU A 152 18.85 -25.00 10.08
C LEU A 152 20.25 -25.53 10.35
N ALA A 153 20.82 -26.24 9.37
CA ALA A 153 22.24 -26.59 9.42
C ALA A 153 23.11 -25.34 9.16
N GLU A 154 24.36 -25.37 9.62
CA GLU A 154 25.29 -24.23 9.52
C GLU A 154 25.47 -23.73 8.08
N HIS A 155 25.60 -24.64 7.11
CA HIS A 155 25.71 -24.30 5.69
C HIS A 155 24.42 -23.71 5.08
N GLN A 156 23.27 -23.80 5.76
CA GLN A 156 21.99 -23.26 5.28
C GLN A 156 21.75 -21.84 5.75
N ILE A 157 22.61 -21.26 6.59
CA ILE A 157 22.44 -19.92 7.11
C ILE A 157 23.73 -19.10 6.96
N GLY A 158 23.61 -17.80 6.72
CA GLY A 158 24.73 -16.88 6.58
C GLY A 158 24.35 -15.45 6.93
N VAL A 159 25.35 -14.58 7.04
CA VAL A 159 25.14 -13.15 7.28
C VAL A 159 25.18 -12.40 5.96
N LEU A 160 24.15 -11.60 5.72
CA LEU A 160 24.16 -10.54 4.73
C LEU A 160 23.65 -9.27 5.40
N ASN A 161 24.59 -8.42 5.79
CA ASN A 161 24.29 -7.14 6.41
C ASN A 161 23.51 -6.23 5.45
N ASN A 162 22.80 -5.26 6.01
CA ASN A 162 22.30 -4.12 5.27
C ASN A 162 23.48 -3.31 4.69
N ALA A 163 23.25 -2.68 3.54
CA ALA A 163 24.25 -1.90 2.84
C ALA A 163 23.89 -0.43 2.74
N VAL A 164 24.91 0.41 2.63
CA VAL A 164 24.77 1.86 2.59
C VAL A 164 25.65 2.48 1.49
N PRO A 165 25.15 3.46 0.71
CA PRO A 165 26.02 4.27 -0.14
C PRO A 165 26.90 5.18 0.71
N ILE A 166 28.17 5.34 0.36
CA ILE A 166 29.10 6.23 1.06
C ILE A 166 29.13 7.59 0.36
N PRO A 167 28.66 8.68 0.98
CA PRO A 167 28.78 10.03 0.43
C PRO A 167 30.26 10.41 0.22
N SER A 168 30.53 11.19 -0.84
CA SER A 168 31.89 11.63 -1.16
C SER A 168 32.45 12.55 -0.07
N GLN A 169 31.61 13.43 0.48
CA GLN A 169 31.97 14.36 1.55
C GLN A 169 31.44 13.86 2.89
N ALA A 170 32.31 13.89 3.91
CA ALA A 170 31.89 13.76 5.30
C ALA A 170 31.46 15.11 5.83
N ILE A 171 30.63 15.10 6.87
CA ILE A 171 30.31 16.31 7.62
C ILE A 171 31.54 16.79 8.41
N VAL A 172 31.67 18.10 8.56
CA VAL A 172 32.73 18.72 9.36
C VAL A 172 32.29 18.70 10.82
N GLN A 173 33.13 18.12 11.68
CA GLN A 173 32.83 17.97 13.12
C GLN A 173 33.38 19.10 13.99
N SER A 174 34.27 19.95 13.47
CA SER A 174 34.98 21.02 14.21
C SER A 174 34.33 22.39 14.04
N ASP A 175 34.64 23.31 14.98
CA ASP A 175 34.27 24.73 14.92
C ASP A 175 32.75 24.98 14.85
N VAL A 176 31.99 24.20 15.63
CA VAL A 176 30.53 24.23 15.63
C VAL A 176 30.01 24.79 16.96
N ASP A 177 29.42 25.99 16.91
CA ASP A 177 28.85 26.65 18.09
C ASP A 177 27.63 25.89 18.65
N ARG A 178 26.74 25.43 17.77
CA ARG A 178 25.53 24.68 18.09
C ARG A 178 25.51 23.33 17.38
N LEU A 179 25.52 22.26 18.15
CA LEU A 179 25.56 20.90 17.64
C LEU A 179 24.15 20.39 17.34
N HIS A 180 24.02 19.77 16.17
CA HIS A 180 22.78 19.14 15.72
C HIS A 180 22.88 17.62 15.88
N ALA A 181 22.03 17.06 16.75
CA ALA A 181 21.80 15.64 16.88
C ALA A 181 20.55 15.21 16.12
N VAL A 182 20.53 13.98 15.62
CA VAL A 182 19.40 13.44 14.86
C VAL A 182 19.07 12.02 15.29
N SER A 183 17.77 11.70 15.31
CA SER A 183 17.28 10.33 15.48
C SER A 183 16.30 10.02 14.35
N LEU A 184 16.57 8.94 13.62
CA LEU A 184 15.79 8.54 12.45
C LEU A 184 15.17 7.15 12.64
N GLY A 185 13.86 7.06 12.49
CA GLY A 185 13.12 5.80 12.59
C GLY A 185 11.71 5.99 13.12
N ARG A 186 10.92 4.91 13.13
CA ARG A 186 9.54 4.94 13.63
C ARG A 186 9.49 5.46 15.08
N LEU A 187 8.93 6.64 15.28
CA LEU A 187 8.75 7.29 16.57
C LEU A 187 7.82 6.47 17.48
N GLY A 188 8.19 6.38 18.75
CA GLY A 188 7.48 5.62 19.78
C GLY A 188 8.45 4.90 20.72
N VAL A 189 7.88 4.06 21.60
CA VAL A 189 8.62 3.38 22.69
C VAL A 189 9.78 2.54 22.16
N ARG A 190 9.56 1.72 21.12
CA ARG A 190 10.58 0.78 20.62
C ARG A 190 11.88 1.44 20.18
N LYS A 191 11.81 2.66 19.63
CA LYS A 191 13.00 3.43 19.19
C LYS A 191 13.57 4.35 20.27
N GLY A 192 12.98 4.35 21.46
CA GLY A 192 13.41 5.18 22.59
C GLY A 192 13.14 6.67 22.38
N SER A 193 12.08 7.04 21.65
CA SER A 193 11.74 8.46 21.44
C SER A 193 11.52 9.19 22.76
N TYR A 194 10.84 8.56 23.72
CA TYR A 194 10.62 9.13 25.05
C TYR A 194 11.88 9.13 25.92
N ASP A 195 12.73 8.11 25.78
CA ASP A 195 14.03 8.07 26.46
C ASP A 195 14.93 9.23 26.03
N LEU A 196 14.85 9.66 24.76
CA LEU A 196 15.56 10.84 24.25
C LEU A 196 15.04 12.14 24.84
N ILE A 197 13.72 12.29 24.97
CA ILE A 197 13.09 13.47 25.59
C ILE A 197 13.58 13.57 27.04
N ASP A 198 13.52 12.47 27.79
CA ASP A 198 13.99 12.41 29.17
C ASP A 198 15.49 12.69 29.30
N ALA A 199 16.30 12.18 28.37
CA ALA A 199 17.74 12.39 28.37
C ALA A 199 18.10 13.87 28.13
N VAL A 200 17.47 14.51 27.15
CA VAL A 200 17.68 15.94 26.88
C VAL A 200 17.20 16.80 28.05
N GLY A 201 16.11 16.41 28.72
CA GLY A 201 15.63 17.06 29.94
C GLY A 201 16.61 16.99 31.12
N LYS A 202 17.52 16.01 31.12
CA LYS A 202 18.56 15.82 32.15
C LYS A 202 19.87 16.56 31.85
N LEU A 203 20.04 17.12 30.65
CA LEU A 203 21.24 17.90 30.32
C LEU A 203 21.29 19.22 31.09
N ASP A 204 22.50 19.65 31.46
CA ASP A 204 22.75 20.99 32.00
C ASP A 204 22.18 22.07 31.05
N PRO A 205 21.55 23.15 31.57
CA PRO A 205 20.94 24.19 30.73
C PRO A 205 21.89 24.81 29.70
N SER A 206 23.17 24.99 30.06
CA SER A 206 24.19 25.53 29.16
C SER A 206 24.50 24.60 27.98
N LEU A 207 24.56 23.28 28.23
CA LEU A 207 24.75 22.28 27.18
C LEU A 207 23.50 22.10 26.33
N ARG A 208 22.33 22.14 26.98
CA ARG A 208 21.03 22.08 26.29
C ARG A 208 20.87 23.23 25.29
N GLY A 209 21.32 24.43 25.65
CA GLY A 209 21.35 25.58 24.73
C GLY A 209 22.26 25.41 23.51
N ARG A 210 23.31 24.57 23.62
CA ARG A 210 24.20 24.20 22.51
C ARG A 210 23.67 23.05 21.65
N LEU A 211 22.56 22.41 22.04
CA LEU A 211 22.00 21.27 21.32
C LEU A 211 20.77 21.68 20.48
N SER A 212 20.66 21.08 19.30
CA SER A 212 19.41 20.92 18.56
C SER A 212 19.24 19.44 18.29
N LEU A 213 18.06 18.87 18.55
CA LEU A 213 17.75 17.46 18.30
C LEU A 213 16.58 17.35 17.34
N THR A 214 16.76 16.71 16.18
CA THR A 214 15.65 16.37 15.28
C THR A 214 15.25 14.91 15.43
N LEU A 215 13.96 14.68 15.71
CA LEU A 215 13.34 13.36 15.68
C LEU A 215 12.53 13.23 14.38
N ALA A 216 12.87 12.26 13.53
CA ALA A 216 12.21 12.07 12.24
C ALA A 216 11.83 10.60 11.98
N GLY A 217 10.60 10.40 11.53
CA GLY A 217 10.02 9.11 11.18
C GLY A 217 8.49 9.10 11.19
N ASP A 218 7.91 7.93 10.95
CA ASP A 218 6.47 7.66 11.12
C ASP A 218 6.18 7.19 12.57
N GLY A 219 4.97 6.75 12.88
CA GLY A 219 4.59 6.25 14.21
C GLY A 219 3.88 7.32 15.03
N ASP A 220 4.22 7.42 16.32
CA ASP A 220 3.49 8.21 17.32
C ASP A 220 3.92 9.69 17.26
N VAL A 221 3.87 10.29 16.07
CA VAL A 221 4.46 11.62 15.78
C VAL A 221 3.83 12.71 16.65
N GLU A 222 2.50 12.71 16.78
CA GLU A 222 1.77 13.73 17.53
C GLU A 222 1.94 13.53 19.04
N GLU A 223 1.97 12.28 19.49
CA GLU A 223 2.21 11.91 20.88
C GLU A 223 3.61 12.29 21.34
N VAL A 224 4.63 12.04 20.50
CA VAL A 224 6.01 12.46 20.76
C VAL A 224 6.13 13.98 20.75
N ARG A 225 5.44 14.68 19.83
CA ARG A 225 5.41 16.15 19.82
C ARG A 225 4.77 16.72 21.09
N ALA A 226 3.65 16.14 21.54
CA ALA A 226 3.00 16.51 22.78
C ALA A 226 3.89 16.25 24.01
N ALA A 227 4.63 15.13 24.03
CA ALA A 227 5.58 14.82 25.10
C ALA A 227 6.75 15.82 25.15
N VAL A 228 7.30 16.23 24.00
CA VAL A 228 8.32 17.29 23.92
C VAL A 228 7.81 18.62 24.48
N GLN A 229 6.58 18.99 24.14
CA GLN A 229 5.94 20.21 24.64
C GLN A 229 5.72 20.13 26.15
N ALA A 230 5.19 19.01 26.65
CA ALA A 230 4.96 18.79 28.08
C ALA A 230 6.26 18.83 28.90
N ALA A 231 7.38 18.38 28.33
CA ALA A 231 8.70 18.47 28.95
C ALA A 231 9.33 19.88 28.89
N GLY A 232 8.72 20.84 28.19
CA GLY A 232 9.27 22.18 28.01
C GLY A 232 10.53 22.21 27.13
N LEU A 233 10.66 21.27 26.19
CA LEU A 233 11.87 21.07 25.37
C LEU A 233 11.71 21.48 23.91
N SER A 234 10.64 22.21 23.56
CA SER A 234 10.32 22.58 22.17
C SER A 234 11.38 23.46 21.49
N GLU A 235 12.23 24.16 22.24
CA GLU A 235 13.34 24.95 21.68
C GLU A 235 14.58 24.11 21.35
N THR A 236 14.67 22.91 21.93
CA THR A 236 15.80 21.98 21.77
C THR A 236 15.44 20.81 20.87
N ILE A 237 14.21 20.28 20.94
CA ILE A 237 13.78 19.09 20.22
C ILE A 237 12.74 19.44 19.15
N HIS A 238 13.06 19.14 17.89
CA HIS A 238 12.17 19.30 16.75
C HIS A 238 11.65 17.94 16.26
N VAL A 239 10.33 17.76 16.25
CA VAL A 239 9.66 16.55 15.73
C VAL A 239 9.21 16.78 14.29
N ALA A 240 10.07 16.39 13.35
CA ALA A 240 9.87 16.62 11.91
C ALA A 240 8.82 15.67 11.28
N GLY A 241 8.56 14.54 11.92
CA GLY A 241 7.75 13.46 11.32
C GLY A 241 8.49 12.79 10.15
N TRP A 242 7.74 12.30 9.16
CA TRP A 242 8.33 11.55 8.05
C TRP A 242 9.08 12.48 7.08
N LEU A 243 10.35 12.18 6.82
CA LEU A 243 11.17 12.84 5.80
C LEU A 243 11.31 11.96 4.56
N ASP A 244 11.23 12.59 3.39
CA ASP A 244 11.62 11.91 2.15
C ASP A 244 13.16 11.74 2.06
N PRO A 245 13.68 10.93 1.12
CA PRO A 245 15.11 10.67 1.03
C PRO A 245 15.97 11.92 0.86
N ALA A 246 15.52 12.94 0.11
CA ALA A 246 16.30 14.15 -0.11
C ALA A 246 16.36 15.00 1.17
N ALA A 247 15.21 15.17 1.84
CA ALA A 247 15.15 15.88 3.13
C ALA A 247 15.95 15.15 4.22
N ARG A 248 15.92 13.81 4.23
CA ARG A 248 16.76 12.99 5.12
C ARG A 248 18.25 13.20 4.84
N ASP A 249 18.66 13.15 3.57
CA ASP A 249 20.06 13.30 3.20
C ASP A 249 20.57 14.71 3.56
N LEU A 250 19.76 15.75 3.35
CA LEU A 250 20.06 17.11 3.81
C LEU A 250 20.21 17.16 5.34
N LEU A 251 19.32 16.51 6.08
CA LEU A 251 19.38 16.45 7.54
C LEU A 251 20.65 15.74 8.02
N LEU A 252 21.03 14.63 7.38
CA LEU A 252 22.27 13.91 7.71
C LEU A 252 23.52 14.73 7.32
N CYS A 253 23.49 15.48 6.22
CA CYS A 253 24.57 16.38 5.82
C CYS A 253 24.83 17.53 6.79
N SER A 254 23.86 17.93 7.61
CA SER A 254 23.97 19.06 8.54
C SER A 254 24.09 18.65 10.02
N ALA A 255 24.03 17.35 10.31
CA ALA A 255 24.03 16.82 11.66
C ALA A 255 25.40 16.26 12.07
N HIS A 256 25.64 16.25 13.38
CA HIS A 256 26.93 15.94 14.00
C HIS A 256 26.87 14.64 14.81
N ILE A 257 25.74 14.39 15.46
CA ILE A 257 25.51 13.27 16.35
C ILE A 257 24.29 12.49 15.87
N PHE A 258 24.37 11.17 15.86
CA PHE A 258 23.24 10.30 15.60
C PHE A 258 22.87 9.55 16.88
N VAL A 259 21.60 9.59 17.30
CA VAL A 259 21.17 8.93 18.53
C VAL A 259 20.05 7.93 18.26
N LEU A 260 20.25 6.68 18.66
CA LEU A 260 19.30 5.58 18.44
C LEU A 260 19.24 4.64 19.65
N PRO A 261 18.51 5.02 20.72
CA PRO A 261 18.39 4.24 21.95
C PRO A 261 17.26 3.19 21.83
N SER A 262 17.34 2.32 20.83
CA SER A 262 16.28 1.36 20.54
C SER A 262 16.28 0.20 21.54
N TYR A 263 15.10 -0.36 21.80
CA TYR A 263 14.96 -1.59 22.58
C TYR A 263 15.19 -2.84 21.73
N ASP A 264 14.91 -2.76 20.43
CA ASP A 264 15.02 -3.89 19.52
C ASP A 264 15.27 -3.44 18.07
N GLU A 265 16.22 -4.09 17.42
CA GLU A 265 16.65 -3.84 16.04
C GLU A 265 17.14 -5.10 15.34
N GLY A 266 17.08 -5.10 14.00
CA GLY A 266 17.88 -6.01 13.18
C GLY A 266 19.31 -5.46 13.01
N LEU A 267 19.54 -4.78 11.89
CA LEU A 267 20.68 -3.88 11.69
C LEU A 267 20.12 -2.57 11.10
N PRO A 268 20.06 -1.46 11.86
CA PRO A 268 19.33 -0.29 11.41
C PRO A 268 20.01 0.42 10.24
N MET A 269 19.26 0.62 9.14
CA MET A 269 19.73 1.41 7.99
C MET A 269 20.12 2.83 8.40
N ALA A 270 19.32 3.47 9.27
CA ALA A 270 19.58 4.84 9.73
C ALA A 270 20.94 5.00 10.42
N LEU A 271 21.37 3.99 11.18
CA LEU A 271 22.69 3.98 11.81
C LEU A 271 23.79 3.93 10.74
N LEU A 272 23.69 3.02 9.79
CA LEU A 272 24.67 2.90 8.70
C LEU A 272 24.73 4.18 7.85
N GLU A 273 23.57 4.78 7.56
CA GLU A 273 23.44 6.07 6.86
C GLU A 273 24.16 7.19 7.63
N ALA A 274 23.87 7.35 8.92
CA ALA A 274 24.54 8.34 9.77
C ALA A 274 26.06 8.12 9.85
N MET A 275 26.51 6.88 10.02
CA MET A 275 27.94 6.55 10.02
C MET A 275 28.58 6.91 8.67
N ALA A 276 27.91 6.65 7.55
CA ALA A 276 28.43 6.96 6.21
C ALA A 276 28.63 8.47 5.97
N TYR A 277 27.76 9.31 6.52
CA TYR A 277 27.92 10.78 6.52
C TYR A 277 28.99 11.28 7.50
N GLY A 278 29.43 10.44 8.45
CA GLY A 278 30.42 10.80 9.46
C GLY A 278 29.82 11.48 10.69
N LEU A 279 28.63 11.05 11.12
CA LEU A 279 28.08 11.46 12.42
C LEU A 279 28.68 10.58 13.52
N ALA A 280 28.84 11.14 14.73
CA ALA A 280 29.20 10.39 15.92
C ALA A 280 27.95 9.65 16.46
N PRO A 281 27.92 8.30 16.45
CA PRO A 281 26.73 7.56 16.85
C PRO A 281 26.70 7.29 18.37
N VAL A 282 25.53 7.44 18.96
CA VAL A 282 25.15 6.98 20.31
C VAL A 282 23.99 6.00 20.14
N ALA A 283 24.19 4.73 20.48
CA ALA A 283 23.20 3.69 20.22
C ALA A 283 23.18 2.63 21.31
N THR A 284 22.17 1.76 21.29
CA THR A 284 22.09 0.62 22.23
C THR A 284 22.69 -0.65 21.63
N PRO A 285 23.27 -1.57 22.43
CA PRO A 285 23.89 -2.80 21.95
C PRO A 285 22.86 -3.90 21.61
N VAL A 286 21.69 -3.54 21.06
CA VAL A 286 20.61 -4.48 20.72
C VAL A 286 20.72 -4.98 19.28
N GLY A 287 20.13 -6.15 19.00
CA GLY A 287 20.19 -6.75 17.67
C GLY A 287 21.62 -6.93 17.18
N SER A 288 21.87 -6.52 15.94
CA SER A 288 23.19 -6.48 15.30
C SER A 288 23.85 -5.10 15.29
N ILE A 289 23.43 -4.15 16.12
CA ILE A 289 24.14 -2.86 16.23
C ILE A 289 25.61 -3.06 16.59
N GLY A 290 25.92 -4.04 17.45
CA GLY A 290 27.28 -4.39 17.84
C GLY A 290 28.16 -4.94 16.69
N ASP A 291 27.57 -5.33 15.55
CA ASP A 291 28.36 -5.67 14.36
C ASP A 291 28.87 -4.39 13.65
N ALA A 292 28.20 -3.25 13.83
CA ALA A 292 28.56 -1.96 13.25
C ALA A 292 29.29 -1.04 14.22
N ILE A 293 28.95 -1.07 15.50
CA ILE A 293 29.50 -0.19 16.54
C ILE A 293 30.28 -1.00 17.58
N THR A 294 31.51 -0.57 17.83
CA THR A 294 32.34 -0.95 18.96
C THR A 294 32.43 0.24 19.90
N ASP A 295 32.02 0.03 21.15
CA ASP A 295 31.96 1.09 22.15
C ASP A 295 33.31 1.82 22.32
N ARG A 296 33.24 3.15 22.42
CA ARG A 296 34.37 4.09 22.53
C ARG A 296 35.41 3.99 21.40
N VAL A 297 35.15 3.24 20.34
CA VAL A 297 36.03 3.16 19.15
C VAL A 297 35.44 3.91 17.98
N ASN A 298 34.16 3.67 17.68
CA ASN A 298 33.48 4.30 16.54
C ASN A 298 32.02 4.70 16.86
N GLY A 299 31.70 4.77 18.14
CA GLY A 299 30.42 5.17 18.70
C GLY A 299 30.41 5.00 20.21
N LEU A 300 29.37 5.50 20.86
CA LEU A 300 29.10 5.26 22.28
C LEU A 300 27.91 4.30 22.40
N LEU A 301 28.09 3.23 23.17
CA LEU A 301 27.01 2.30 23.48
C LEU A 301 26.43 2.59 24.87
N VAL A 302 25.10 2.65 24.93
CA VAL A 302 24.33 2.87 26.17
C VAL A 302 23.29 1.77 26.34
N GLU A 303 22.84 1.51 27.57
CA GLU A 303 21.82 0.50 27.80
C GLU A 303 20.40 0.98 27.43
N PRO A 304 19.53 0.12 26.86
CA PRO A 304 18.13 0.45 26.59
C PRO A 304 17.38 0.90 27.85
N GLY A 305 16.52 1.92 27.71
CA GLY A 305 15.72 2.43 28.84
C GLY A 305 16.54 3.12 29.92
N ARG A 306 17.76 3.59 29.60
CA ARG A 306 18.61 4.39 30.50
C ARG A 306 18.82 5.82 30.00
N PRO A 307 17.84 6.72 30.13
CA PRO A 307 18.00 8.12 29.69
C PRO A 307 19.17 8.87 30.33
N GLY A 308 19.60 8.46 31.54
CA GLY A 308 20.79 9.04 32.19
C GLY A 308 22.09 8.73 31.45
N GLU A 309 22.23 7.52 30.90
CA GLU A 309 23.42 7.14 30.11
C GLU A 309 23.41 7.85 28.75
N ILE A 310 22.24 8.00 28.13
CA ILE A 310 22.07 8.81 26.91
C ILE A 310 22.51 10.26 27.18
N ALA A 311 22.08 10.85 28.30
CA ALA A 311 22.45 12.21 28.68
C ALA A 311 23.96 12.35 28.95
N ALA A 312 24.58 11.35 29.58
CA ALA A 312 26.02 11.32 29.81
C ALA A 312 26.81 11.23 28.49
N ALA A 313 26.40 10.34 27.57
CA ALA A 313 27.01 10.22 26.25
C ALA A 313 26.88 11.51 25.43
N LEU A 314 25.69 12.14 25.44
CA LEU A 314 25.49 13.45 24.82
C LEU A 314 26.38 14.52 25.47
N THR A 315 26.53 14.50 26.80
CA THR A 315 27.40 15.44 27.51
C THR A 315 28.87 15.29 27.10
N GLU A 316 29.37 14.06 26.97
CA GLU A 316 30.73 13.79 26.45
C GLU A 316 30.90 14.40 25.05
N LEU A 317 29.99 14.09 24.12
CA LEU A 317 30.08 14.56 22.73
C LEU A 317 29.84 16.07 22.54
N LEU A 318 29.08 16.72 23.43
CA LEU A 318 28.84 18.17 23.41
C LEU A 318 30.01 18.97 24.00
N LYS A 319 30.84 18.36 24.86
CA LYS A 319 31.98 19.01 25.52
C LYS A 319 33.31 18.75 24.82
N ASP A 320 33.48 17.58 24.22
CA ASP A 320 34.75 17.15 23.62
C ASP A 320 34.63 17.02 22.09
N ASP A 321 35.06 18.08 21.41
CA ASP A 321 35.08 18.15 19.94
C ASP A 321 36.05 17.14 19.32
N THR A 322 37.16 16.84 20.00
CA THR A 322 38.16 15.88 19.54
C THR A 322 37.58 14.48 19.57
N LEU A 323 37.01 14.06 20.70
CA LEU A 323 36.36 12.76 20.85
C LEU A 323 35.24 12.59 19.81
N ARG A 324 34.38 13.61 19.64
CA ARG A 324 33.30 13.57 18.66
C ARG A 324 33.82 13.38 17.24
N ALA A 325 34.85 14.15 16.85
CA ALA A 325 35.46 14.05 15.52
C ALA A 325 36.16 12.70 15.29
N GLU A 326 36.82 12.15 16.31
CA GLU A 326 37.46 10.83 16.25
C GLU A 326 36.45 9.71 16.06
N LEU A 327 35.39 9.68 16.88
CA LEU A 327 34.32 8.68 16.77
C LEU A 327 33.60 8.76 15.42
N ALA A 328 33.30 9.97 14.96
CA ALA A 328 32.70 10.21 13.65
C ALA A 328 33.55 9.70 12.47
N ARG A 329 34.85 9.98 12.50
CA ARG A 329 35.80 9.51 11.48
C ARG A 329 35.91 7.99 11.50
N ALA A 330 36.01 7.39 12.68
CA ALA A 330 36.06 5.94 12.85
C ALA A 330 34.75 5.27 12.41
N ALA A 331 33.60 5.89 12.71
CA ALA A 331 32.27 5.44 12.28
C ALA A 331 32.17 5.39 10.75
N ARG A 332 32.60 6.46 10.06
CA ARG A 332 32.64 6.50 8.59
C ARG A 332 33.59 5.47 7.99
N GLY A 333 34.75 5.27 8.62
CA GLY A 333 35.68 4.19 8.26
C GLY A 333 34.98 2.84 8.31
N ARG A 334 34.30 2.53 9.41
CA ARG A 334 33.54 1.28 9.58
C ARG A 334 32.35 1.16 8.64
N ALA A 335 31.66 2.25 8.31
CA ALA A 335 30.55 2.25 7.35
C ALA A 335 30.96 1.71 5.97
N SER A 336 32.23 1.88 5.58
CA SER A 336 32.77 1.37 4.30
C SER A 336 32.74 -0.15 4.19
N ASP A 337 32.74 -0.88 5.31
CA ASP A 337 32.58 -2.34 5.32
C ASP A 337 31.17 -2.77 4.91
N PHE A 338 30.19 -1.86 5.04
CA PHE A 338 28.80 -2.00 4.61
C PHE A 338 28.55 -1.35 3.25
N GLY A 339 29.61 -0.96 2.52
CA GLY A 339 29.51 -0.31 1.22
C GLY A 339 28.88 -1.20 0.14
N LEU A 340 28.21 -0.57 -0.83
CA LEU A 340 27.45 -1.26 -1.87
C LEU A 340 28.24 -2.30 -2.66
N GLN A 341 29.49 -2.02 -3.03
CA GLN A 341 30.27 -2.95 -3.85
C GLN A 341 30.50 -4.29 -3.14
N ARG A 342 30.95 -4.26 -1.89
CA ARG A 342 31.15 -5.47 -1.07
C ARG A 342 29.84 -6.24 -0.90
N TRP A 343 28.73 -5.51 -0.75
CA TRP A 343 27.42 -6.12 -0.61
C TRP A 343 26.95 -6.82 -1.90
N TYR A 344 27.16 -6.20 -3.06
CA TYR A 344 26.88 -6.83 -4.36
C TYR A 344 27.74 -8.07 -4.59
N ASP A 345 29.05 -8.00 -4.29
CA ASP A 345 29.94 -9.15 -4.42
C ASP A 345 29.47 -10.31 -3.52
N ARG A 346 29.00 -9.99 -2.31
CA ARG A 346 28.44 -10.99 -1.40
C ARG A 346 27.12 -11.58 -1.92
N LEU A 347 26.23 -10.76 -2.45
CA LEU A 347 24.97 -11.22 -3.06
C LEU A 347 25.23 -12.18 -4.24
N ASP A 348 26.18 -11.83 -5.10
CA ASP A 348 26.59 -12.65 -6.23
C ASP A 348 27.09 -14.03 -5.78
N GLN A 349 27.91 -14.06 -4.72
CA GLN A 349 28.40 -15.30 -4.12
C GLN A 349 27.24 -16.15 -3.56
N GLU A 350 26.36 -15.56 -2.74
CA GLU A 350 25.24 -16.29 -2.13
C GLU A 350 24.29 -16.87 -3.20
N TRP A 351 24.05 -16.13 -4.28
CA TRP A 351 23.25 -16.61 -5.41
C TRP A 351 23.95 -17.71 -6.22
N ALA A 352 25.26 -17.63 -6.39
CA ALA A 352 26.05 -18.67 -7.06
C ALA A 352 26.04 -19.97 -6.26
N ASP A 353 26.31 -19.90 -4.95
CA ASP A 353 26.41 -21.05 -4.05
C ASP A 353 25.09 -21.85 -4.02
N VAL A 354 23.98 -21.14 -3.88
CA VAL A 354 22.64 -21.75 -3.83
C VAL A 354 22.25 -22.41 -5.15
N ARG A 355 22.75 -21.93 -6.29
CA ARG A 355 22.57 -22.61 -7.58
C ARG A 355 23.42 -23.89 -7.67
N CYS A 356 24.67 -23.84 -7.21
CA CYS A 356 25.59 -24.98 -7.24
C CYS A 356 25.09 -26.15 -6.38
N LEU A 357 24.55 -25.87 -5.19
CA LEU A 357 24.00 -26.87 -4.26
C LEU A 357 22.89 -27.75 -4.86
N ARG A 358 22.13 -27.24 -5.84
CA ARG A 358 21.04 -28.01 -6.49
C ARG A 358 21.44 -28.68 -7.80
N THR A 359 22.49 -28.22 -8.48
CA THR A 359 23.00 -28.91 -9.68
C THR A 359 23.54 -30.30 -9.36
N SER A 360 24.09 -30.51 -8.15
CA SER A 360 24.58 -31.82 -7.69
C SER A 360 23.46 -32.81 -7.31
N GLN A 361 22.24 -32.34 -6.98
CA GLN A 361 21.12 -33.19 -6.56
C GLN A 361 20.12 -33.57 -7.68
N ARG A 362 20.39 -33.22 -8.95
CA ARG A 362 19.44 -33.41 -10.09
C ARG A 362 19.26 -34.86 -10.59
N GLY A 363 19.91 -35.86 -10.02
CA GLY A 363 19.84 -37.28 -10.44
C GLY A 363 18.64 -38.09 -9.93
N GLY A 364 17.43 -37.53 -9.84
CA GLY A 364 16.27 -38.23 -9.24
C GLY A 364 14.91 -37.82 -9.82
N ALA A 365 14.25 -38.82 -10.40
CA ALA A 365 12.91 -38.94 -10.99
C ALA A 365 11.98 -37.71 -11.08
N THR A 366 11.40 -37.54 -12.27
CA THR A 366 10.27 -36.67 -12.60
C THR A 366 8.98 -37.19 -11.97
N VAL A 367 8.50 -36.51 -10.94
CA VAL A 367 7.13 -36.64 -10.43
C VAL A 367 6.28 -35.53 -11.04
N SER A 368 5.08 -35.89 -11.49
CA SER A 368 4.12 -34.97 -12.09
C SER A 368 3.66 -33.91 -11.09
N VAL A 369 3.67 -32.64 -11.50
CA VAL A 369 3.20 -31.46 -10.72
C VAL A 369 1.76 -31.65 -10.21
N LYS A 370 0.97 -32.51 -10.87
CA LYS A 370 -0.41 -32.81 -10.53
C LYS A 370 -0.56 -33.67 -9.27
N GLU A 371 0.44 -34.48 -8.93
CA GLU A 371 0.41 -35.40 -7.77
C GLU A 371 0.93 -34.74 -6.48
N LEU A 372 1.92 -33.84 -6.59
CA LEU A 372 2.49 -33.12 -5.46
C LEU A 372 1.57 -32.04 -4.87
N LEU A 373 0.65 -31.48 -5.67
CA LEU A 373 -0.31 -30.47 -5.21
C LEU A 373 -1.45 -31.04 -4.36
N VAL A 374 -1.72 -32.35 -4.47
CA VAL A 374 -2.84 -33.01 -3.80
C VAL A 374 -2.48 -33.49 -2.39
N GLN A 375 -1.18 -33.61 -2.06
CA GLN A 375 -0.72 -34.19 -0.78
C GLN A 375 -0.12 -33.20 0.23
N SER A 376 -0.15 -31.89 -0.04
CA SER A 376 0.36 -30.91 0.94
C SER A 376 -0.79 -30.33 1.77
N ASP A 377 -0.74 -30.49 3.09
CA ASP A 377 -1.70 -29.86 4.03
C ASP A 377 -1.71 -28.32 3.93
N ALA A 378 -0.63 -27.74 3.39
CA ALA A 378 -0.55 -26.33 3.03
C ALA A 378 -1.51 -25.94 1.88
N ALA A 379 -1.80 -26.86 0.94
CA ALA A 379 -2.74 -26.63 -0.16
C ALA A 379 -4.20 -26.68 0.32
N ASN A 380 -4.54 -27.54 1.29
CA ASN A 380 -5.88 -27.58 1.89
C ASN A 380 -6.16 -26.37 2.80
N TRP A 381 -5.14 -25.87 3.51
CA TRP A 381 -5.25 -24.63 4.27
C TRP A 381 -5.30 -23.39 3.37
N ALA A 382 -4.48 -23.34 2.31
CA ALA A 382 -4.51 -22.24 1.33
C ALA A 382 -5.79 -22.25 0.47
N ALA A 383 -6.36 -23.41 0.15
CA ALA A 383 -7.62 -23.52 -0.61
C ALA A 383 -8.83 -22.91 0.12
N LYS A 384 -8.81 -22.79 1.45
CA LYS A 384 -9.83 -22.06 2.22
C LYS A 384 -9.74 -20.54 2.07
N TYR A 385 -8.61 -19.98 1.62
CA TYR A 385 -8.38 -18.52 1.52
C TYR A 385 -7.90 -18.02 0.16
N VAL A 386 -7.70 -18.90 -0.81
CA VAL A 386 -7.38 -18.53 -2.19
C VAL A 386 -8.69 -18.30 -2.93
N THR A 387 -9.15 -17.05 -2.90
CA THR A 387 -10.17 -16.56 -3.83
C THR A 387 -9.65 -16.73 -5.27
N VAL A 388 -10.57 -17.04 -6.18
CA VAL A 388 -10.52 -17.46 -7.60
C VAL A 388 -9.58 -16.65 -8.55
N ARG A 389 -8.80 -15.70 -8.02
CA ARG A 389 -8.03 -14.66 -8.73
C ARG A 389 -6.81 -15.13 -9.48
N ASN A 390 -6.39 -16.37 -9.28
CA ASN A 390 -5.04 -16.79 -9.61
C ASN A 390 -4.94 -17.69 -10.84
N VAL A 391 -6.09 -18.11 -11.38
CA VAL A 391 -6.17 -18.95 -12.58
C VAL A 391 -5.89 -18.12 -13.85
N GLY A 392 -6.29 -16.84 -13.90
CA GLY A 392 -6.20 -16.02 -15.11
C GLY A 392 -4.79 -15.72 -15.62
N ARG A 393 -3.75 -15.78 -14.76
CA ARG A 393 -2.36 -15.55 -15.19
C ARG A 393 -1.71 -16.75 -15.88
N VAL A 394 -2.29 -17.95 -15.82
CA VAL A 394 -1.74 -19.14 -16.48
C VAL A 394 -2.19 -19.28 -17.94
N PHE A 395 -3.32 -18.69 -18.35
CA PHE A 395 -4.07 -19.08 -19.57
C PHE A 395 -4.27 -17.98 -20.66
N GLY A 396 -3.60 -16.83 -20.58
CA GLY A 396 -3.61 -15.80 -21.65
C GLY A 396 -4.69 -14.71 -21.50
N ARG A 397 -4.60 -13.65 -22.33
CA ARG A 397 -5.40 -12.40 -22.23
C ARG A 397 -6.91 -12.67 -22.09
N THR A 398 -7.45 -13.66 -22.80
CA THR A 398 -8.87 -14.07 -22.74
C THR A 398 -9.27 -14.64 -21.37
N ALA A 399 -8.37 -15.36 -20.69
CA ALA A 399 -8.64 -15.98 -19.39
C ALA A 399 -8.49 -15.01 -18.21
N MET A 400 -7.66 -13.97 -18.31
CA MET A 400 -7.63 -12.87 -17.34
C MET A 400 -8.93 -12.07 -17.42
N THR A 401 -9.42 -11.80 -18.63
CA THR A 401 -10.73 -11.20 -18.83
C THR A 401 -11.84 -12.04 -18.21
N MET A 402 -11.88 -13.35 -18.49
CA MET A 402 -12.89 -14.27 -17.92
C MET A 402 -12.75 -14.52 -16.41
N ALA A 403 -11.55 -14.49 -15.83
CA ALA A 403 -11.35 -14.71 -14.39
C ALA A 403 -11.58 -13.44 -13.56
N THR A 404 -11.24 -12.27 -14.11
CA THR A 404 -11.62 -10.98 -13.52
C THR A 404 -13.13 -10.82 -13.61
N GLU A 405 -13.72 -11.19 -14.74
CA GLU A 405 -15.16 -11.26 -14.95
C GLU A 405 -15.85 -12.36 -14.11
N ALA A 406 -15.20 -13.48 -13.77
CA ALA A 406 -15.78 -14.53 -12.91
C ALA A 406 -15.69 -14.19 -11.42
N LEU A 407 -14.61 -13.53 -10.98
CA LEU A 407 -14.49 -12.99 -9.63
C LEU A 407 -15.36 -11.77 -9.41
N TRP A 408 -15.48 -10.92 -10.42
CA TRP A 408 -16.45 -9.86 -10.43
C TRP A 408 -17.84 -10.48 -10.50
N ARG A 409 -18.20 -11.41 -11.39
CA ARG A 409 -19.48 -12.17 -11.29
C ARG A 409 -19.71 -12.76 -9.90
N ARG A 410 -18.68 -13.16 -9.14
CA ARG A 410 -18.82 -13.65 -7.76
C ARG A 410 -18.99 -12.55 -6.70
N ARG A 411 -18.42 -11.35 -6.90
CA ARG A 411 -18.60 -10.16 -6.03
C ARG A 411 -19.85 -9.35 -6.40
N LEU A 412 -20.12 -9.22 -7.69
CA LEU A 412 -21.32 -8.64 -8.34
C LEU A 412 -22.59 -9.47 -8.09
N ARG A 413 -22.47 -10.79 -7.89
CA ARG A 413 -23.58 -11.61 -7.37
C ARG A 413 -23.91 -11.33 -5.91
N GLN A 414 -23.05 -10.59 -5.19
CA GLN A 414 -23.25 -10.22 -3.78
C GLN A 414 -23.52 -8.72 -3.61
N ASP A 415 -23.32 -7.92 -4.66
CA ASP A 415 -23.65 -6.51 -4.70
C ASP A 415 -25.02 -6.34 -5.37
N ARG A 416 -25.99 -5.87 -4.59
CA ARG A 416 -27.39 -5.83 -5.03
C ARG A 416 -27.59 -4.77 -6.12
N ALA A 417 -26.85 -3.65 -6.09
CA ALA A 417 -26.91 -2.60 -7.11
C ALA A 417 -26.46 -3.13 -8.48
N MET A 418 -25.42 -3.96 -8.52
CA MET A 418 -25.03 -4.61 -9.78
C MET A 418 -26.04 -5.65 -10.23
N SER A 419 -26.66 -6.38 -9.32
CA SER A 419 -27.70 -7.36 -9.69
C SER A 419 -28.89 -6.68 -10.35
N VAL A 420 -29.23 -5.46 -9.91
CA VAL A 420 -30.22 -4.58 -10.57
C VAL A 420 -29.72 -4.15 -11.95
N ALA A 421 -28.49 -3.64 -12.07
CA ALA A 421 -27.92 -3.25 -13.36
C ALA A 421 -27.89 -4.42 -14.35
N ASP A 422 -27.54 -5.63 -13.88
CA ASP A 422 -27.54 -6.85 -14.67
C ASP A 422 -28.94 -7.26 -15.15
N HIS A 423 -29.99 -6.97 -14.38
CA HIS A 423 -31.36 -7.25 -14.76
C HIS A 423 -31.81 -6.41 -15.96
N PHE A 424 -31.42 -5.13 -15.99
CA PHE A 424 -31.86 -4.17 -17.00
C PHE A 424 -30.91 -4.03 -18.21
N ALA A 425 -29.60 -4.19 -18.01
CA ALA A 425 -28.59 -4.16 -19.08
C ALA A 425 -28.56 -5.49 -19.87
N THR A 426 -29.69 -5.84 -20.49
CA THR A 426 -29.86 -7.08 -21.26
C THR A 426 -29.12 -7.01 -22.61
N ARG A 427 -28.91 -8.17 -23.24
CA ARG A 427 -28.22 -8.21 -24.54
C ARG A 427 -29.06 -7.47 -25.60
N GLY A 428 -28.44 -6.53 -26.33
CA GLY A 428 -29.12 -5.67 -27.29
C GLY A 428 -29.65 -4.36 -26.70
N ALA A 429 -29.55 -4.16 -25.38
CA ALA A 429 -30.00 -2.94 -24.74
C ALA A 429 -29.09 -1.74 -25.08
N THR A 430 -29.68 -0.55 -25.10
CA THR A 430 -28.93 0.71 -25.08
C THR A 430 -28.82 1.21 -23.64
N VAL A 431 -27.58 1.42 -23.18
CA VAL A 431 -27.27 1.75 -21.79
C VAL A 431 -26.47 3.05 -21.71
N LEU A 432 -26.81 3.88 -20.73
CA LEU A 432 -26.04 5.07 -20.37
C LEU A 432 -25.31 4.85 -19.04
N ASP A 433 -24.05 5.24 -18.96
CA ASP A 433 -23.23 5.23 -17.75
C ASP A 433 -22.72 6.66 -17.48
N VAL A 434 -23.42 7.37 -16.61
CA VAL A 434 -23.18 8.77 -16.27
C VAL A 434 -22.37 8.84 -14.98
N GLY A 435 -21.15 9.40 -15.06
CA GLY A 435 -20.15 9.33 -14.00
C GLY A 435 -19.35 8.03 -14.05
N ALA A 436 -18.78 7.75 -15.22
CA ALA A 436 -18.13 6.47 -15.50
C ALA A 436 -16.78 6.27 -14.76
N SER A 437 -16.21 7.32 -14.18
CA SER A 437 -14.97 7.30 -13.40
C SER A 437 -13.87 6.50 -14.12
N TRP A 438 -13.23 5.53 -13.47
CA TRP A 438 -12.15 4.73 -14.06
C TRP A 438 -12.62 3.72 -15.14
N GLY A 439 -13.91 3.68 -15.47
CA GLY A 439 -14.50 2.86 -16.55
C GLY A 439 -14.72 1.39 -16.22
N LEU A 440 -14.71 1.03 -14.93
CA LEU A 440 -14.93 -0.35 -14.47
C LEU A 440 -16.39 -0.80 -14.65
N PHE A 441 -17.35 0.06 -14.33
CA PHE A 441 -18.78 -0.20 -14.50
C PHE A 441 -19.13 -0.25 -16.01
N SER A 442 -18.59 0.71 -16.78
CA SER A 442 -18.70 0.76 -18.24
C SER A 442 -18.17 -0.51 -18.90
N TYR A 443 -17.03 -1.02 -18.46
CA TYR A 443 -16.48 -2.28 -18.97
C TYR A 443 -17.43 -3.47 -18.77
N HIS A 444 -18.10 -3.54 -17.63
CA HIS A 444 -19.07 -4.60 -17.33
C HIS A 444 -20.34 -4.46 -18.19
N LEU A 445 -20.93 -3.27 -18.22
CA LEU A 445 -22.13 -2.98 -19.02
C LEU A 445 -21.91 -3.24 -20.51
N ALA A 446 -20.76 -2.82 -21.06
CA ALA A 446 -20.39 -3.04 -22.46
C ALA A 446 -20.44 -4.52 -22.86
N ARG A 447 -20.10 -5.43 -21.94
CA ARG A 447 -20.15 -6.87 -22.19
C ARG A 447 -21.56 -7.45 -22.09
N ARG A 448 -22.37 -6.89 -21.18
CA ARG A 448 -23.74 -7.36 -20.92
C ARG A 448 -24.68 -7.01 -22.08
N VAL A 449 -24.61 -5.77 -22.56
CA VAL A 449 -25.36 -5.34 -23.75
C VAL A 449 -24.89 -6.08 -25.01
N GLY A 450 -23.59 -6.40 -25.07
CA GLY A 450 -23.00 -7.12 -26.19
C GLY A 450 -23.01 -6.32 -27.49
N LYS A 451 -22.49 -6.93 -28.57
CA LYS A 451 -22.25 -6.24 -29.85
C LYS A 451 -23.50 -5.72 -30.58
N THR A 452 -24.69 -6.15 -30.15
CA THR A 452 -25.98 -5.74 -30.72
C THR A 452 -26.66 -4.63 -29.91
N GLY A 453 -26.13 -4.32 -28.73
CA GLY A 453 -26.58 -3.19 -27.91
C GLY A 453 -25.63 -2.00 -28.05
N GLN A 454 -25.82 -0.99 -27.22
CA GLN A 454 -25.00 0.22 -27.21
C GLN A 454 -24.69 0.64 -25.77
N LEU A 455 -23.49 1.15 -25.53
CA LEU A 455 -23.12 1.78 -24.26
C LEU A 455 -22.59 3.18 -24.53
N CYS A 456 -23.23 4.19 -23.95
CA CYS A 456 -22.69 5.56 -23.92
C CYS A 456 -22.21 5.88 -22.51
N SER A 457 -20.94 6.27 -22.37
CA SER A 457 -20.34 6.60 -21.07
C SER A 457 -19.88 8.05 -21.02
N PHE A 458 -20.17 8.71 -19.89
CA PHE A 458 -19.83 10.11 -19.65
C PHE A 458 -18.93 10.22 -18.41
N GLU A 459 -17.75 10.80 -18.58
CA GLU A 459 -16.80 11.04 -17.48
C GLU A 459 -16.02 12.34 -17.73
N PRO A 460 -16.14 13.34 -16.86
CA PRO A 460 -15.50 14.65 -17.08
C PRO A 460 -13.99 14.66 -16.78
N HIS A 461 -13.49 13.82 -15.86
CA HIS A 461 -12.14 13.96 -15.34
C HIS A 461 -11.06 13.54 -16.36
N PRO A 462 -10.07 14.40 -16.69
CA PRO A 462 -9.03 14.09 -17.68
C PRO A 462 -8.20 12.85 -17.36
N ASP A 463 -7.85 12.60 -16.09
CA ASP A 463 -7.06 11.41 -15.69
C ASP A 463 -7.82 10.08 -15.86
N ASN A 464 -9.15 10.11 -15.87
CA ASN A 464 -9.99 8.91 -16.04
C ASN A 464 -10.21 8.57 -17.53
N ALA A 465 -10.19 9.59 -18.39
CA ALA A 465 -10.45 9.49 -19.82
C ALA A 465 -9.57 8.47 -20.60
N PRO A 466 -8.26 8.27 -20.33
CA PRO A 466 -7.42 7.36 -21.11
C PRO A 466 -7.89 5.91 -21.11
N MET A 467 -8.55 5.44 -20.04
CA MET A 467 -9.07 4.07 -19.98
C MET A 467 -10.36 3.95 -20.79
N LEU A 468 -11.29 4.90 -20.63
CA LEU A 468 -12.57 4.92 -21.33
C LEU A 468 -12.39 5.12 -22.84
N ARG A 469 -11.46 6.00 -23.27
CA ARG A 469 -11.09 6.13 -24.70
C ARG A 469 -10.56 4.83 -25.29
N LYS A 470 -9.78 4.06 -24.53
CA LYS A 470 -9.29 2.75 -24.99
C LYS A 470 -10.44 1.73 -25.10
N LEU A 471 -11.44 1.83 -24.24
CA LEU A 471 -12.61 0.95 -24.26
C LEU A 471 -13.47 1.22 -25.50
N ASP A 472 -13.77 2.49 -25.76
CA ASP A 472 -14.44 2.99 -26.96
C ASP A 472 -13.71 2.54 -28.24
N GLN A 473 -12.41 2.83 -28.34
CA GLN A 473 -11.58 2.40 -29.48
C GLN A 473 -11.53 0.88 -29.69
N ALA A 474 -11.69 0.10 -28.62
CA ALA A 474 -11.61 -1.37 -28.70
C ALA A 474 -12.95 -2.03 -29.03
N LEU A 475 -14.08 -1.37 -28.76
CA LEU A 475 -15.43 -1.94 -28.84
C LEU A 475 -16.36 -1.00 -29.63
N PRO A 476 -16.74 -1.34 -30.88
CA PRO A 476 -17.54 -0.47 -31.75
C PRO A 476 -18.92 -0.08 -31.21
N HIS A 477 -19.42 -0.79 -30.20
CA HIS A 477 -20.71 -0.56 -29.54
C HIS A 477 -20.58 0.21 -28.22
N VAL A 478 -19.40 0.79 -27.96
CA VAL A 478 -19.14 1.66 -26.81
C VAL A 478 -18.78 3.04 -27.34
N HIS A 479 -19.40 4.06 -26.78
CA HIS A 479 -19.16 5.46 -27.12
C HIS A 479 -18.80 6.21 -25.85
N PHE A 480 -17.60 6.79 -25.81
CA PHE A 480 -17.14 7.55 -24.66
C PHE A 480 -17.13 9.04 -24.97
N GLN A 481 -17.78 9.83 -24.11
CA GLN A 481 -17.73 11.28 -24.16
C GLN A 481 -17.11 11.82 -22.87
N GLN A 482 -16.00 12.55 -23.02
CA GLN A 482 -15.36 13.22 -21.89
C GLN A 482 -16.09 14.52 -21.56
N ALA A 483 -17.23 14.41 -20.89
CA ALA A 483 -18.05 15.52 -20.44
C ALA A 483 -18.82 15.12 -19.17
N ALA A 484 -19.19 16.11 -18.36
CA ALA A 484 -20.17 15.91 -17.32
C ALA A 484 -21.58 16.10 -17.90
N VAL A 485 -22.51 15.27 -17.46
CA VAL A 485 -23.90 15.42 -17.83
C VAL A 485 -24.56 16.42 -16.88
N SER A 486 -25.30 17.40 -17.41
CA SER A 486 -26.01 18.42 -16.65
C SER A 486 -27.33 18.78 -17.33
N ASP A 487 -28.07 19.69 -16.71
CA ASP A 487 -29.28 20.36 -17.19
C ASP A 487 -29.03 21.43 -18.26
N GLU A 488 -27.77 21.86 -18.43
CA GLU A 488 -27.32 22.77 -19.47
C GLU A 488 -26.08 22.27 -20.22
N ALA A 489 -25.90 22.73 -21.46
CA ALA A 489 -24.68 22.51 -22.23
C ALA A 489 -23.72 23.70 -22.04
N GLY A 490 -22.42 23.45 -21.98
CA GLY A 490 -21.44 24.51 -21.72
C GLY A 490 -20.15 23.99 -21.11
N ALA A 491 -19.65 24.68 -20.09
CA ALA A 491 -18.50 24.26 -19.31
C ALA A 491 -18.69 24.64 -17.84
N ALA A 492 -18.17 23.82 -16.93
CA ALA A 492 -18.19 24.09 -15.50
C ALA A 492 -16.89 23.64 -14.83
N GLN A 493 -16.72 24.02 -13.56
CA GLN A 493 -15.56 23.64 -12.77
C GLN A 493 -15.84 22.38 -11.96
N LEU A 494 -15.17 21.28 -12.32
CA LEU A 494 -15.12 20.08 -11.50
C LEU A 494 -14.20 20.32 -10.30
N LEU A 495 -14.75 20.21 -9.09
CA LEU A 495 -14.01 20.35 -7.85
C LEU A 495 -13.47 18.99 -7.42
N VAL A 496 -12.14 18.85 -7.36
CA VAL A 496 -11.47 17.58 -7.04
C VAL A 496 -10.62 17.74 -5.76
N PRO A 497 -10.95 17.06 -4.65
CA PRO A 497 -10.18 17.17 -3.42
C PRO A 497 -8.74 16.67 -3.59
N ARG A 498 -7.81 17.37 -2.94
CA ARG A 498 -6.39 17.02 -2.85
C ARG A 498 -6.06 16.60 -1.43
N GLN A 499 -5.57 15.38 -1.28
CA GLN A 499 -5.01 14.89 -0.03
C GLN A 499 -3.51 14.65 -0.21
N ARG A 500 -2.68 15.35 0.57
CA ARG A 500 -1.20 15.22 0.52
C ARG A 500 -0.64 15.37 -0.91
N ASN A 501 -1.05 16.42 -1.64
CA ASN A 501 -0.66 16.71 -3.03
C ASN A 501 -1.07 15.66 -4.10
N ARG A 502 -2.10 14.84 -3.85
CA ARG A 502 -2.67 13.91 -4.85
C ARG A 502 -4.17 14.13 -5.01
N GLN A 503 -4.65 14.12 -6.25
CA GLN A 503 -6.07 14.25 -6.60
C GLN A 503 -6.84 13.00 -6.16
N VAL A 504 -7.97 13.18 -5.50
CA VAL A 504 -8.93 12.10 -5.16
C VAL A 504 -10.05 12.15 -6.19
N THR A 505 -9.77 11.62 -7.38
CA THR A 505 -10.63 11.77 -8.58
C THR A 505 -12.01 11.10 -8.44
N ALA A 506 -12.18 10.20 -7.47
CA ALA A 506 -13.44 9.53 -7.18
C ALA A 506 -14.41 10.39 -6.34
N GLN A 507 -14.03 11.59 -5.91
CA GLN A 507 -14.87 12.53 -5.17
C GLN A 507 -15.01 13.86 -5.93
N GLY A 508 -14.88 13.82 -7.26
CA GLY A 508 -15.03 14.99 -8.10
C GLY A 508 -16.50 15.38 -8.20
N SER A 509 -16.86 16.60 -7.81
CA SER A 509 -18.25 17.08 -7.84
C SER A 509 -18.38 18.42 -8.56
N LEU A 510 -19.54 18.63 -9.19
CA LEU A 510 -19.96 19.91 -9.77
C LEU A 510 -20.86 20.73 -8.82
N ALA A 511 -21.39 20.11 -7.76
CA ALA A 511 -22.52 20.62 -6.98
C ALA A 511 -22.17 21.28 -5.63
N HIS A 512 -20.87 21.60 -5.39
CA HIS A 512 -20.25 22.22 -4.18
C HIS A 512 -19.54 21.23 -3.21
N GLY A 513 -18.55 21.70 -2.42
CA GLY A 513 -18.08 20.87 -1.29
C GLY A 513 -16.80 21.15 -0.49
N PHE A 514 -16.08 22.29 -0.59
CA PHE A 514 -14.85 22.45 0.23
C PHE A 514 -14.58 23.86 0.79
N ASP A 515 -15.37 24.86 0.42
CA ASP A 515 -15.16 26.23 0.91
C ASP A 515 -15.33 26.27 2.44
N GLY A 516 -14.29 26.73 3.15
CA GLY A 516 -14.27 26.81 4.61
C GLY A 516 -13.90 25.53 5.37
N GLN A 517 -13.64 24.39 4.69
CA GLN A 517 -13.32 23.11 5.35
C GLN A 517 -11.81 22.78 5.43
N GLY A 518 -10.93 23.68 4.98
CA GLY A 518 -9.47 23.48 5.04
C GLY A 518 -8.94 22.36 4.13
N VAL A 519 -9.71 21.91 3.14
CA VAL A 519 -9.32 20.91 2.14
C VAL A 519 -8.78 21.62 0.90
N ASP A 520 -7.59 21.22 0.43
CA ASP A 520 -7.01 21.70 -0.84
C ASP A 520 -7.83 21.11 -2.01
N VAL A 521 -8.24 21.92 -2.98
CA VAL A 521 -9.13 21.50 -4.08
C VAL A 521 -8.55 21.93 -5.40
N LEU A 522 -8.43 20.97 -6.32
CA LEU A 522 -8.15 21.26 -7.72
C LEU A 522 -9.46 21.58 -8.44
N LYS A 523 -9.51 22.71 -9.14
CA LYS A 523 -10.61 23.06 -10.04
C LYS A 523 -10.19 22.73 -11.46
N ILE A 524 -10.99 21.90 -12.15
CA ILE A 524 -10.73 21.49 -13.53
C ILE A 524 -11.90 21.95 -14.39
N ASP A 525 -11.64 22.74 -15.44
CA ASP A 525 -12.67 23.11 -16.40
C ASP A 525 -13.05 21.87 -17.24
N VAL A 526 -14.32 21.50 -17.21
CA VAL A 526 -14.86 20.33 -17.91
C VAL A 526 -16.08 20.72 -18.73
N PRO A 527 -16.27 20.12 -19.92
CA PRO A 527 -17.45 20.40 -20.74
C PRO A 527 -18.71 19.80 -20.11
N LEU A 528 -19.83 20.51 -20.24
CA LEU A 528 -21.17 20.08 -19.85
C LEU A 528 -22.01 19.72 -21.07
N VAL A 529 -22.81 18.67 -20.93
CA VAL A 529 -23.77 18.23 -21.94
C VAL A 529 -25.10 17.84 -21.32
N ARG A 530 -26.20 18.08 -22.05
CA ARG A 530 -27.52 17.53 -21.72
C ARG A 530 -27.69 16.17 -22.39
N LEU A 531 -28.25 15.19 -21.67
CA LEU A 531 -28.57 13.89 -22.27
C LEU A 531 -29.51 14.03 -23.45
N ASP A 532 -30.49 14.93 -23.35
CA ASP A 532 -31.49 15.18 -24.39
C ASP A 532 -30.86 15.76 -25.68
N ASP A 533 -29.69 16.40 -25.58
CA ASP A 533 -29.01 17.00 -26.74
C ASP A 533 -28.00 16.03 -27.40
N VAL A 534 -27.38 15.13 -26.63
CA VAL A 534 -26.35 14.20 -27.14
C VAL A 534 -26.93 12.90 -27.67
N LEU A 535 -28.16 12.56 -27.30
CA LEU A 535 -28.86 11.38 -27.81
C LEU A 535 -29.74 11.77 -29.01
N ALA A 536 -29.76 10.93 -30.04
CA ALA A 536 -30.65 11.16 -31.17
C ALA A 536 -32.12 11.20 -30.71
N PRO A 537 -33.01 12.00 -31.35
CA PRO A 537 -34.42 12.09 -30.97
C PRO A 537 -35.17 10.74 -31.00
N ASP A 538 -34.73 9.82 -31.85
CA ASP A 538 -35.25 8.46 -31.98
C ASP A 538 -34.42 7.41 -31.21
N ALA A 539 -33.36 7.83 -30.51
CA ALA A 539 -32.54 6.92 -29.71
C ALA A 539 -33.39 6.29 -28.60
N ARG A 540 -33.38 4.96 -28.59
CA ARG A 540 -33.94 4.17 -27.49
C ARG A 540 -32.91 4.03 -26.39
N VAL A 541 -33.35 4.16 -25.14
CA VAL A 541 -32.55 3.92 -23.94
C VAL A 541 -33.30 2.93 -23.05
N ASP A 542 -32.62 1.89 -22.60
CA ASP A 542 -33.22 0.80 -21.80
C ASP A 542 -32.81 0.85 -20.33
N PHE A 543 -31.59 1.33 -20.05
CA PHE A 543 -31.06 1.44 -18.70
C PHE A 543 -30.10 2.63 -18.56
N VAL A 544 -30.16 3.32 -17.42
CA VAL A 544 -29.29 4.45 -17.09
C VAL A 544 -28.68 4.22 -15.71
N LYS A 545 -27.36 4.31 -15.61
CA LYS A 545 -26.62 4.38 -14.35
C LYS A 545 -26.16 5.82 -14.13
N ILE A 546 -26.42 6.37 -12.95
CA ILE A 546 -26.07 7.75 -12.57
C ILE A 546 -25.32 7.71 -11.24
N ASP A 547 -24.14 8.31 -11.21
CA ASP A 547 -23.24 8.35 -10.04
C ASP A 547 -22.33 9.57 -10.21
N VAL A 548 -22.81 10.72 -9.76
CA VAL A 548 -22.22 12.03 -10.10
C VAL A 548 -22.00 12.91 -8.87
N GLU A 549 -21.94 12.29 -7.70
CA GLU A 549 -21.50 12.87 -6.42
C GLU A 549 -22.16 14.23 -6.12
N GLY A 550 -23.49 14.28 -6.09
CA GLY A 550 -24.29 15.46 -5.72
C GLY A 550 -24.90 16.20 -6.90
N HIS A 551 -24.57 15.82 -8.14
CA HIS A 551 -25.07 16.45 -9.37
C HIS A 551 -26.30 15.71 -9.98
N GLU A 552 -26.94 14.83 -9.21
CA GLU A 552 -27.96 13.90 -9.69
C GLU A 552 -29.18 14.62 -10.25
N MET A 553 -29.66 15.68 -9.57
CA MET A 553 -30.84 16.45 -9.99
C MET A 553 -30.63 17.09 -11.37
N SER A 554 -29.46 17.69 -11.61
CA SER A 554 -29.12 18.30 -12.89
C SER A 554 -29.03 17.26 -14.01
N VAL A 555 -28.48 16.08 -13.75
CA VAL A 555 -28.50 14.96 -14.71
C VAL A 555 -29.93 14.57 -15.08
N LEU A 556 -30.82 14.45 -14.08
CA LEU A 556 -32.23 14.08 -14.29
C LEU A 556 -32.99 15.15 -15.09
N HIS A 557 -32.74 16.45 -14.83
CA HIS A 557 -33.31 17.54 -15.62
C HIS A 557 -32.82 17.54 -17.07
N GLY A 558 -31.51 17.38 -17.28
CA GLY A 558 -30.88 17.37 -18.60
C GLY A 558 -31.23 16.17 -19.48
N GLY A 559 -31.83 15.12 -18.91
CA GLY A 559 -32.35 13.96 -19.63
C GLY A 559 -33.85 13.77 -19.54
N SER A 560 -34.61 14.75 -19.04
CA SER A 560 -36.01 14.55 -18.68
C SER A 560 -36.91 14.18 -19.87
N GLU A 561 -36.60 14.65 -21.08
CA GLU A 561 -37.36 14.26 -22.28
C GLU A 561 -37.08 12.80 -22.64
N THR A 562 -35.82 12.40 -22.65
CA THR A 562 -35.39 11.02 -22.89
C THR A 562 -35.95 10.07 -21.84
N LEU A 563 -35.91 10.45 -20.56
CA LEU A 563 -36.42 9.64 -19.45
C LEU A 563 -37.94 9.45 -19.53
N ARG A 564 -38.72 10.46 -19.94
CA ARG A 564 -40.17 10.35 -20.16
C ARG A 564 -40.50 9.52 -21.40
N ARG A 565 -39.74 9.71 -22.49
CA ARG A 565 -39.95 9.04 -23.77
C ARG A 565 -39.61 7.55 -23.70
N CYS A 566 -38.39 7.24 -23.28
CA CYS A 566 -37.84 5.89 -23.32
C CYS A 566 -38.24 5.06 -22.09
N ARG A 567 -38.53 5.73 -20.97
CA ARG A 567 -38.83 5.12 -19.67
C ARG A 567 -37.85 4.01 -19.26
N PRO A 568 -36.51 4.23 -19.33
CA PRO A 568 -35.50 3.25 -18.97
C PRO A 568 -35.54 2.94 -17.47
N ALA A 569 -35.07 1.77 -17.06
CA ALA A 569 -34.76 1.59 -15.64
C ALA A 569 -33.57 2.48 -15.25
N ILE A 570 -33.58 3.00 -14.02
CA ILE A 570 -32.53 3.89 -13.52
C ILE A 570 -31.91 3.25 -12.28
N LEU A 571 -30.59 3.16 -12.24
CA LEU A 571 -29.82 2.92 -11.03
C LEU A 571 -29.06 4.20 -10.72
N ILE A 572 -29.32 4.80 -9.57
CA ILE A 572 -28.77 6.10 -9.20
C ILE A 572 -28.20 6.06 -7.79
N GLU A 573 -26.95 6.51 -7.64
CA GLU A 573 -26.34 6.72 -6.33
C GLU A 573 -26.70 8.13 -5.83
N ILE A 574 -27.26 8.23 -4.62
CA ILE A 574 -27.68 9.50 -4.04
C ILE A 574 -27.31 9.56 -2.56
N GLU A 575 -26.51 10.56 -2.18
CA GLU A 575 -26.15 10.79 -0.78
C GLU A 575 -26.60 12.17 -0.33
N GLN A 576 -27.38 12.26 0.76
CA GLN A 576 -27.87 13.53 1.30
C GLN A 576 -26.72 14.51 1.60
N ARG A 577 -25.55 14.00 2.01
CA ARG A 577 -24.38 14.84 2.32
C ARG A 577 -23.75 15.52 1.10
N HIS A 578 -24.02 15.03 -0.11
CA HIS A 578 -23.52 15.59 -1.36
C HIS A 578 -24.55 16.51 -2.03
N LEU A 579 -25.81 16.45 -1.61
CA LEU A 579 -26.88 17.31 -2.12
C LEU A 579 -26.96 18.64 -1.37
N SER A 580 -27.22 19.71 -2.10
CA SER A 580 -27.53 21.04 -1.56
C SER A 580 -28.98 21.18 -1.10
N ALA A 581 -29.85 20.26 -1.51
CA ALA A 581 -31.27 20.19 -1.17
C ALA A 581 -31.61 18.85 -0.49
N PRO A 582 -32.76 18.74 0.20
CA PRO A 582 -33.24 17.46 0.72
C PRO A 582 -33.33 16.37 -0.35
N ILE A 583 -32.85 15.17 -0.04
CA ILE A 583 -32.87 14.00 -0.94
C ILE A 583 -34.29 13.65 -1.42
N ALA A 584 -35.29 13.97 -0.61
CA ALA A 584 -36.70 13.81 -0.95
C ALA A 584 -37.12 14.58 -2.21
N GLU A 585 -36.46 15.69 -2.55
CA GLU A 585 -36.75 16.43 -3.79
C GLU A 585 -36.33 15.64 -5.02
N VAL A 586 -35.18 14.96 -4.97
CA VAL A 586 -34.71 14.07 -6.05
C VAL A 586 -35.70 12.92 -6.23
N PHE A 587 -36.18 12.33 -5.13
CA PHE A 587 -37.17 11.27 -5.16
C PHE A 587 -38.49 11.73 -5.78
N ALA A 588 -39.01 12.88 -5.33
CA ALA A 588 -40.24 13.46 -5.85
C ALA A 588 -40.15 13.78 -7.35
N PHE A 589 -38.98 14.24 -7.82
CA PHE A 589 -38.76 14.48 -9.24
C PHE A 589 -38.80 13.17 -10.05
N ILE A 590 -38.13 12.12 -9.59
CA ILE A 590 -38.15 10.80 -10.24
C ILE A 590 -39.58 10.24 -10.28
N GLU A 591 -40.34 10.36 -9.19
CA GLU A 591 -41.74 9.93 -9.13
C GLU A 591 -42.64 10.74 -10.07
N ALA A 592 -42.42 12.06 -10.18
CA ALA A 592 -43.13 12.94 -11.11
C ALA A 592 -42.84 12.61 -12.60
N LEU A 593 -41.69 12.00 -12.91
CA LEU A 593 -41.41 11.43 -14.22
C LEU A 593 -42.18 10.12 -14.49
N GLY A 594 -42.95 9.62 -13.51
CA GLY A 594 -43.77 8.41 -13.60
C GLY A 594 -42.99 7.14 -13.26
N TYR A 595 -42.00 7.22 -12.38
CA TYR A 595 -41.26 6.06 -11.88
C TYR A 595 -41.71 5.65 -10.48
N HIS A 596 -41.55 4.37 -10.19
CA HIS A 596 -41.62 3.82 -8.85
C HIS A 596 -40.19 3.64 -8.34
N LEU A 597 -39.91 4.19 -7.15
CA LEU A 597 -38.58 4.24 -6.58
C LEU A 597 -38.40 3.23 -5.45
N PHE A 598 -37.22 2.62 -5.41
CA PHE A 598 -36.80 1.64 -4.43
C PHE A 598 -35.39 1.99 -3.95
N TYR A 599 -35.08 1.72 -2.69
CA TYR A 599 -33.71 1.78 -2.20
C TYR A 599 -33.12 0.38 -2.09
N VAL A 600 -31.82 0.28 -2.36
CA VAL A 600 -31.12 -1.00 -2.48
C VAL A 600 -30.47 -1.36 -1.14
N THR A 601 -30.77 -2.56 -0.63
CA THR A 601 -30.19 -3.11 0.60
C THR A 601 -29.47 -4.42 0.33
N GLU A 602 -28.72 -4.93 1.31
CA GLU A 602 -28.09 -6.26 1.23
C GLU A 602 -29.13 -7.38 1.01
N SER A 603 -30.34 -7.25 1.57
CA SER A 603 -31.41 -8.25 1.49
C SER A 603 -32.28 -8.14 0.23
N GLY A 604 -32.43 -6.94 -0.34
CA GLY A 604 -33.34 -6.72 -1.46
C GLY A 604 -33.62 -5.25 -1.76
N LEU A 605 -34.53 -5.03 -2.72
CA LEU A 605 -35.10 -3.72 -2.99
C LEU A 605 -36.28 -3.50 -2.04
N ARG A 606 -36.28 -2.35 -1.37
CA ARG A 606 -37.37 -1.93 -0.48
C ARG A 606 -38.04 -0.67 -1.05
N PRO A 607 -39.37 -0.51 -0.91
CA PRO A 607 -40.08 0.67 -1.38
C PRO A 607 -39.49 1.95 -0.79
N ILE A 608 -39.38 3.02 -1.58
CA ILE A 608 -38.80 4.28 -1.11
C ILE A 608 -39.52 4.85 0.13
N ALA A 609 -40.82 4.57 0.30
CA ALA A 609 -41.60 4.99 1.46
C ALA A 609 -41.06 4.47 2.82
N GLU A 610 -40.24 3.42 2.81
CA GLU A 610 -39.62 2.85 4.02
C GLU A 610 -38.23 3.44 4.30
N PHE A 611 -37.64 4.17 3.37
CA PHE A 611 -36.34 4.82 3.51
C PHE A 611 -36.42 5.99 4.48
N ASP A 612 -35.45 6.10 5.39
CA ASP A 612 -35.32 7.22 6.31
C ASP A 612 -33.90 7.78 6.22
N VAL A 613 -33.78 9.03 5.76
CA VAL A 613 -32.47 9.68 5.53
C VAL A 613 -31.63 9.81 6.80
N HIS A 614 -32.25 9.96 7.97
CA HIS A 614 -31.52 10.02 9.22
C HIS A 614 -31.00 8.65 9.62
N ARG A 615 -31.84 7.61 9.60
CA ARG A 615 -31.47 6.24 9.98
C ARG A 615 -30.48 5.63 9.01
N ASP A 616 -30.76 5.73 7.70
CA ASP A 616 -30.09 4.96 6.65
C ASP A 616 -28.87 5.67 6.07
N GLN A 617 -28.70 6.98 6.34
CA GLN A 617 -27.51 7.75 5.97
C GLN A 617 -26.93 8.56 7.14
N LEU A 618 -27.58 9.65 7.58
CA LEU A 618 -26.93 10.69 8.41
C LEU A 618 -26.46 10.21 9.80
N ALA A 619 -27.23 9.36 10.48
CA ALA A 619 -26.88 8.82 11.80
C ALA A 619 -25.65 7.91 11.76
N MET A 620 -25.36 7.30 10.60
CA MET A 620 -24.21 6.41 10.43
C MET A 620 -22.91 7.17 10.16
N VAL A 621 -22.97 8.47 9.88
CA VAL A 621 -21.81 9.32 9.55
C VAL A 621 -21.39 10.22 10.72
N ASN A 622 -22.26 10.42 11.73
CA ASN A 622 -22.03 11.28 12.90
C ASN A 622 -21.36 10.61 14.11
N SER A 623 -21.03 9.32 14.06
CA SER A 623 -20.16 8.67 15.06
C SER A 623 -18.70 8.93 14.68
N GLY A 624 -17.90 9.57 15.54
CA GLY A 624 -16.53 10.05 15.27
C GLY A 624 -15.46 9.04 14.79
N GLU A 625 -15.83 7.86 14.30
CA GLU A 625 -15.01 6.93 13.53
C GLU A 625 -15.27 7.10 12.01
N PHE A 626 -14.94 8.25 11.44
CA PHE A 626 -15.03 8.41 9.99
C PHE A 626 -13.85 7.76 9.27
N HIS A 627 -14.15 6.75 8.43
CA HIS A 627 -13.20 6.11 7.53
C HIS A 627 -13.52 6.54 6.09
N PRO A 628 -12.72 7.40 5.43
CA PRO A 628 -13.06 8.01 4.14
C PRO A 628 -13.20 7.05 2.93
N PHE A 629 -13.10 5.73 3.14
CA PHE A 629 -13.09 4.72 2.07
C PHE A 629 -13.88 3.44 2.42
N ALA A 630 -14.73 3.47 3.44
CA ALA A 630 -15.63 2.38 3.77
C ALA A 630 -16.95 2.94 4.30
N MET A 631 -18.03 2.71 3.55
CA MET A 631 -19.38 3.04 4.02
C MET A 631 -19.72 2.16 5.23
N PRO A 632 -20.36 2.73 6.27
CA PRO A 632 -20.87 1.95 7.40
C PRO A 632 -21.73 0.78 6.91
N LYS A 633 -21.66 -0.35 7.61
CA LYS A 633 -22.52 -1.49 7.26
C LYS A 633 -23.98 -1.08 7.40
N GLY A 634 -24.77 -1.26 6.33
CA GLY A 634 -26.17 -0.85 6.27
C GLY A 634 -26.40 0.56 5.71
N TYR A 635 -25.35 1.29 5.34
CA TYR A 635 -25.47 2.60 4.69
C TYR A 635 -26.09 2.48 3.30
N VAL A 636 -27.21 3.16 3.08
CA VAL A 636 -27.95 3.12 1.81
C VAL A 636 -27.52 4.30 0.96
N HIS A 637 -27.08 4.02 -0.26
CA HIS A 637 -26.59 5.03 -1.23
C HIS A 637 -27.12 4.73 -2.64
N ASP A 638 -27.37 3.47 -2.98
CA ASP A 638 -27.98 3.06 -4.24
C ASP A 638 -29.52 3.06 -4.22
N PHE A 639 -30.11 3.62 -5.28
CA PHE A 639 -31.55 3.65 -5.53
C PHE A 639 -31.89 3.14 -6.92
N CYS A 640 -33.03 2.47 -7.07
CA CYS A 640 -33.52 1.93 -8.32
C CYS A 640 -34.90 2.50 -8.66
N ALA A 641 -35.03 3.12 -9.83
CA ALA A 641 -36.28 3.64 -10.35
C ALA A 641 -36.76 2.82 -11.56
N VAL A 642 -38.02 2.39 -11.55
CA VAL A 642 -38.62 1.59 -12.63
C VAL A 642 -40.01 2.08 -13.00
N ARG A 643 -40.37 1.95 -14.28
CA ARG A 643 -41.68 2.40 -14.80
C ARG A 643 -42.89 1.64 -14.26
N SER A 644 -42.65 0.46 -13.68
CA SER A 644 -43.67 -0.46 -13.16
C SER A 644 -43.05 -1.28 -12.03
N PRO A 645 -43.68 -1.40 -10.84
CA PRO A 645 -43.12 -2.12 -9.70
C PRO A 645 -42.83 -3.61 -9.98
N GLU A 646 -43.57 -4.22 -10.92
CA GLU A 646 -43.46 -5.63 -11.28
C GLU A 646 -42.10 -5.97 -11.90
N LEU A 647 -41.41 -4.97 -12.47
CA LEU A 647 -40.08 -5.12 -13.07
C LEU A 647 -39.00 -5.47 -12.05
N VAL A 648 -39.26 -5.28 -10.75
CA VAL A 648 -38.32 -5.58 -9.67
C VAL A 648 -38.87 -6.58 -8.65
N ASP A 649 -39.99 -7.24 -8.92
CA ASP A 649 -40.60 -8.20 -7.99
C ASP A 649 -39.63 -9.31 -7.57
N GLY A 650 -38.80 -9.79 -8.50
CA GLY A 650 -37.77 -10.79 -8.23
C GLY A 650 -36.62 -10.30 -7.32
N PHE A 651 -36.56 -9.02 -6.99
CA PHE A 651 -35.56 -8.41 -6.11
C PHE A 651 -36.09 -8.02 -4.74
N ARG A 652 -37.40 -8.10 -4.51
CA ARG A 652 -38.02 -7.77 -3.22
C ARG A 652 -37.64 -8.83 -2.17
N SER A 653 -37.32 -8.37 -0.96
CA SER A 653 -36.98 -9.22 0.19
C SER A 653 -38.21 -9.66 0.96
#